data_AF-A0A8F6SFK2-F1
#
_entry.id   AF-A0A8F6SFK2-F1
#
_cell.length_a   1.000
_cell.length_b   1.000
_cell.length_c   1.000
_cell.angle_alpha   90.00
_cell.angle_beta   90.00
_cell.angle_gamma   90.00
#
_symmetry.space_group_name_H-M   'P 1'
#
loop_
_entity.id
_entity.type
_entity.pdbx_description
1 polymer ?
#
loop_
_entity_poly.entity_id
_entity_poly.type
_entity_poly.pdbx_seq_one_letter_code
_entity_poly.pdbx_strand_id
1 'polypeptide(L)'
;MLIKKWYVWLVFVFLPLLAWCLVSEGTQTSPQPEDCALSPYVDYDPAPVFTRWQWIPAKAWDPARISGDNSILVWSDGKKRVAANEATLLIDGNWQTLAPVLSSLLEKENFKLQSTSMPIVNLENDWGQVLLSHRPEIANRLAQQFIIPGLQQAAQNGDITTEEVVRKTELAISQHQLWGVWRDKKRELEVELQKDTPLIIARKTYKTGNIKRTTYMKIMDARSVFGKPKIALTLTTCDIVPNPEYSIKKAAENSKSRLADFKLFGSSIQKLNRNFTHQLVPDESIKPILDLLKENNLTSELTSTAMAWIKSTPLPEKTPEHEPQETMPLGSVSVETVSLNEILPDTDDSRELKIYKELPNGNALFATTRYDRKQQSNVAELYITEPGNPRQVTQLWQGENLFRLVLVHQGTKAWFEAASRQWFEVDILNRRITAMTTPQAETDTYSAPSSSWFSDIHDEPIAFHSDYSDEGKGCLVFQRMNPRLLTTENVILRTCRNQYASGNSIRPVLISTPGYFWLEDSNGLVKLNARTGRAESSYSVPFRASRNIRTHTIDLANDNTTQHTPPPLGSSEAHWIALHYQIPFPPLNSLNEYAIGTHFIDTLSGKWRFSAELKNADSIDATARSAHGRFYAQAGCQKPAGTGTKIDIWEVASAKKIASLQRPKYCGLAGMAFSWQGNILILADSNKWVRVRLPDGMHDVARKSAIPVQAQE
;
A
#
# COMPACT_ATOMS: atom_id res chain seq x y z
N MET A 1 -50.81 20.57 -32.13
CA MET A 1 -50.01 21.65 -32.74
C MET A 1 -49.51 22.64 -31.67
N LEU A 2 -48.87 22.16 -30.60
CA LEU A 2 -48.41 22.99 -29.46
C LEU A 2 -46.99 22.66 -28.94
N ILE A 3 -46.35 21.60 -29.45
CA ILE A 3 -45.02 21.16 -28.97
C ILE A 3 -43.85 21.86 -29.71
N LYS A 4 -44.08 22.49 -30.87
CA LYS A 4 -43.01 23.17 -31.63
C LYS A 4 -42.65 24.58 -31.15
N LYS A 5 -43.44 25.21 -30.26
CA LYS A 5 -43.14 26.57 -29.76
C LYS A 5 -42.32 26.61 -28.47
N TRP A 6 -42.25 25.51 -27.73
CA TRP A 6 -41.45 25.44 -26.49
C TRP A 6 -39.94 25.35 -26.74
N TYR A 7 -39.51 24.66 -27.80
CA TYR A 7 -38.09 24.58 -28.16
C TYR A 7 -37.48 25.93 -28.54
N VAL A 8 -38.25 26.80 -29.20
CA VAL A 8 -37.78 28.14 -29.57
C VAL A 8 -37.60 29.02 -28.32
N TRP A 9 -38.50 28.93 -27.35
CA TRP A 9 -38.35 29.63 -26.07
C TRP A 9 -37.22 29.06 -25.20
N LEU A 10 -37.03 27.74 -25.18
CA LEU A 10 -35.86 27.10 -24.56
C LEU A 10 -34.56 27.60 -25.18
N VAL A 11 -34.47 27.71 -26.51
CA VAL A 11 -33.30 28.23 -27.21
C VAL A 11 -33.08 29.73 -26.92
N PHE A 12 -34.13 30.55 -26.89
CA PHE A 12 -34.04 31.99 -26.60
C PHE A 12 -33.80 32.33 -25.12
N VAL A 13 -34.05 31.41 -24.19
CA VAL A 13 -33.73 31.57 -22.77
C VAL A 13 -32.37 30.95 -22.46
N PHE A 14 -32.08 29.74 -22.95
CA PHE A 14 -30.83 29.05 -22.70
C PHE A 14 -29.64 29.62 -23.45
N LEU A 15 -29.76 30.13 -24.69
CA LEU A 15 -28.62 30.76 -25.37
C LEU A 15 -28.11 32.02 -24.67
N PRO A 16 -28.95 32.98 -24.24
CA PRO A 16 -28.48 34.10 -23.45
C PRO A 16 -28.08 33.71 -22.04
N LEU A 17 -28.65 32.67 -21.42
CA LEU A 17 -28.14 32.12 -20.15
C LEU A 17 -26.79 31.41 -20.31
N LEU A 18 -26.56 30.69 -21.40
CA LEU A 18 -25.27 30.09 -21.76
C LEU A 18 -24.26 31.16 -22.13
N ALA A 19 -24.66 32.20 -22.88
CA ALA A 19 -23.80 33.34 -23.19
C ALA A 19 -23.50 34.15 -21.92
N TRP A 20 -24.46 34.30 -21.01
CA TRP A 20 -24.26 34.92 -19.69
C TRP A 20 -23.42 34.05 -18.77
N CYS A 21 -23.54 32.72 -18.78
CA CYS A 21 -22.63 31.79 -18.10
C CYS A 21 -21.22 31.87 -18.71
N LEU A 22 -21.09 31.89 -20.05
CA LEU A 22 -19.80 32.03 -20.74
C LEU A 22 -19.13 33.38 -20.47
N VAL A 23 -19.91 34.45 -20.38
CA VAL A 23 -19.41 35.80 -20.04
C VAL A 23 -19.16 35.93 -18.54
N SER A 24 -20.02 35.40 -17.67
CA SER A 24 -19.85 35.47 -16.20
C SER A 24 -18.76 34.51 -15.69
N GLU A 25 -18.55 33.35 -16.29
CA GLU A 25 -17.42 32.46 -15.98
C GLU A 25 -16.07 33.04 -16.43
N GLY A 26 -16.08 33.88 -17.47
CA GLY A 26 -14.92 34.63 -17.98
C GLY A 26 -14.72 36.01 -17.34
N THR A 27 -15.71 36.55 -16.60
CA THR A 27 -15.64 37.87 -15.95
C THR A 27 -15.79 37.83 -14.43
N GLN A 28 -16.13 36.68 -13.85
CA GLN A 28 -16.02 36.45 -12.41
C GLN A 28 -14.56 36.69 -12.04
N THR A 29 -14.34 37.81 -11.35
CA THR A 29 -13.23 37.94 -10.43
C THR A 29 -13.22 36.67 -9.60
N SER A 30 -12.13 35.90 -9.68
CA SER A 30 -11.90 34.81 -8.73
C SER A 30 -12.27 35.30 -7.33
N PRO A 31 -12.84 34.44 -6.47
CA PRO A 31 -13.14 34.81 -5.10
C PRO A 31 -11.93 35.50 -4.46
N GLN A 32 -12.24 36.33 -3.46
CA GLN A 32 -11.27 36.99 -2.59
C GLN A 32 -10.16 36.04 -2.08
N PRO A 33 -9.05 36.57 -1.52
CA PRO A 33 -7.83 35.83 -1.13
C PRO A 33 -7.97 34.66 -0.11
N GLU A 34 -9.16 34.09 0.06
CA GLU A 34 -9.44 32.86 0.81
C GLU A 34 -8.95 31.60 0.08
N ASP A 35 -8.75 31.65 -1.24
CA ASP A 35 -8.27 30.50 -2.05
C ASP A 35 -6.74 30.33 -2.12
N CYS A 36 -5.93 31.05 -1.32
CA CYS A 36 -4.52 30.65 -1.11
C CYS A 36 -4.47 29.39 -0.19
N ALA A 37 -5.30 28.38 -0.46
CA ALA A 37 -5.16 27.07 0.17
C ALA A 37 -3.76 26.53 -0.13
N LEU A 38 -3.18 25.85 0.86
CA LEU A 38 -1.89 25.17 0.76
C LEU A 38 -1.90 24.30 -0.51
N SER A 39 -1.23 24.73 -1.58
CA SER A 39 -1.04 23.85 -2.73
C SER A 39 0.01 22.82 -2.32
N PRO A 40 -0.33 21.52 -2.36
CA PRO A 40 0.63 20.47 -2.09
C PRO A 40 1.73 20.53 -3.16
N TYR A 41 2.94 20.17 -2.77
CA TYR A 41 4.03 19.89 -3.68
C TYR A 41 3.54 18.83 -4.69
N VAL A 42 3.14 19.25 -5.90
CA VAL A 42 2.49 18.35 -6.88
C VAL A 42 3.40 17.19 -7.30
N ASP A 43 4.71 17.32 -7.10
CA ASP A 43 5.71 16.29 -7.40
C ASP A 43 6.36 15.64 -6.16
N TYR A 44 5.93 15.99 -4.95
CA TYR A 44 6.41 15.35 -3.71
C TYR A 44 5.25 14.99 -2.80
N ASP A 45 4.86 13.72 -2.84
CA ASP A 45 4.02 13.14 -1.80
C ASP A 45 4.85 12.18 -0.92
N PRO A 46 5.06 12.50 0.38
CA PRO A 46 4.70 13.75 1.05
C PRO A 46 5.77 14.85 0.88
N ALA A 47 5.39 16.08 1.24
CA ALA A 47 6.23 17.27 1.21
C ALA A 47 7.57 17.06 1.95
N PRO A 48 8.73 17.30 1.32
CA PRO A 48 10.02 17.13 1.98
C PRO A 48 10.25 18.14 3.11
N VAL A 49 10.73 17.64 4.26
CA VAL A 49 11.19 18.45 5.39
C VAL A 49 12.62 18.90 5.13
N PHE A 50 12.84 20.22 4.99
CA PHE A 50 14.14 20.81 4.71
C PHE A 50 14.64 21.64 5.89
N THR A 51 15.93 21.51 6.19
CA THR A 51 16.65 22.28 7.22
C THR A 51 17.80 23.10 6.65
N ARG A 52 18.14 22.90 5.37
CA ARG A 52 19.17 23.68 4.66
C ARG A 52 18.51 24.58 3.63
N TRP A 53 18.97 25.82 3.57
CA TRP A 53 18.37 26.86 2.74
C TRP A 53 19.41 27.87 2.28
N GLN A 54 19.06 28.62 1.25
CA GLN A 54 19.85 29.74 0.73
C GLN A 54 18.95 30.78 0.05
N TRP A 55 19.48 32.00 -0.07
CA TRP A 55 18.87 33.06 -0.87
C TRP A 55 19.34 32.94 -2.33
N ILE A 56 18.41 32.97 -3.27
CA ILE A 56 18.73 33.00 -4.72
C ILE A 56 17.93 34.14 -5.37
N PRO A 57 18.51 34.93 -6.29
CA PRO A 57 17.75 35.91 -7.06
C PRO A 57 16.54 35.27 -7.77
N ALA A 58 15.35 35.85 -7.64
CA ALA A 58 14.12 35.26 -8.20
C ALA A 58 14.20 34.99 -9.71
N LYS A 59 14.82 35.91 -10.47
CA LYS A 59 15.07 35.76 -11.92
C LYS A 59 15.97 34.57 -12.27
N ALA A 60 16.84 34.13 -11.36
CA ALA A 60 17.69 32.97 -11.60
C ALA A 60 16.95 31.64 -11.40
N TRP A 61 15.77 31.65 -10.75
CA TRP A 61 14.94 30.47 -10.53
C TRP A 61 13.95 30.22 -11.69
N ASP A 62 13.14 31.22 -12.02
CA ASP A 62 12.22 31.16 -13.17
C ASP A 62 12.06 32.56 -13.79
N PRO A 63 12.91 32.91 -14.77
CA PRO A 63 12.89 34.23 -15.41
C PRO A 63 11.64 34.46 -16.27
N ALA A 64 10.90 33.41 -16.63
CA ALA A 64 9.72 33.51 -17.49
C ALA A 64 8.43 33.80 -16.70
N ARG A 65 8.38 33.41 -15.42
CA ARG A 65 7.16 33.52 -14.59
C ARG A 65 7.28 34.43 -13.37
N ILE A 66 8.48 34.80 -12.94
CA ILE A 66 8.69 35.62 -11.74
C ILE A 66 9.29 36.98 -12.11
N SER A 67 8.53 38.07 -11.93
CA SER A 67 8.88 39.41 -12.39
C SER A 67 9.52 40.33 -11.34
N GLY A 68 10.17 39.77 -10.30
CA GLY A 68 10.85 40.53 -9.24
C GLY A 68 12.38 40.39 -9.25
N ASP A 69 13.10 41.42 -8.80
CA ASP A 69 14.56 41.41 -8.61
C ASP A 69 14.98 40.89 -7.22
N ASN A 70 14.02 40.69 -6.31
CA ASN A 70 14.29 40.27 -4.94
C ASN A 70 14.78 38.82 -4.86
N SER A 71 15.56 38.50 -3.82
CA SER A 71 15.96 37.12 -3.59
C SER A 71 14.80 36.33 -2.99
N ILE A 72 14.69 35.05 -3.34
CA ILE A 72 13.73 34.12 -2.77
C ILE A 72 14.43 33.05 -1.95
N LEU A 73 13.72 32.53 -0.95
CA LEU A 73 14.18 31.42 -0.14
C LEU A 73 14.08 30.14 -0.96
N VAL A 74 15.18 29.39 -1.00
CA VAL A 74 15.25 28.11 -1.71
C VAL A 74 15.73 27.04 -0.73
N TRP A 75 14.91 26.02 -0.56
CA TRP A 75 15.26 24.81 0.17
C TRP A 75 16.22 23.94 -0.65
N SER A 76 17.14 23.27 0.02
CA SER A 76 18.01 22.29 -0.63
C SER A 76 18.28 21.08 0.25
N ASP A 77 18.33 19.90 -0.36
CA ASP A 77 18.84 18.67 0.27
C ASP A 77 20.25 18.30 -0.22
N GLY A 78 20.93 19.22 -0.93
CA GLY A 78 22.24 19.00 -1.55
C GLY A 78 22.19 18.38 -2.95
N LYS A 79 21.05 17.81 -3.38
CA LYS A 79 20.86 17.25 -4.73
C LYS A 79 19.81 18.01 -5.52
N LYS A 80 18.72 18.41 -4.88
CA LYS A 80 17.66 19.22 -5.47
C LYS A 80 17.51 20.53 -4.73
N ARG A 81 17.00 21.52 -5.47
CA ARG A 81 16.60 22.83 -4.97
C ARG A 81 15.12 22.99 -5.19
N VAL A 82 14.41 23.59 -4.25
CA VAL A 82 12.96 23.84 -4.35
C VAL A 82 12.68 25.22 -3.79
N ALA A 83 11.98 26.06 -4.53
CA ALA A 83 11.56 27.37 -4.01
C ALA A 83 10.62 27.19 -2.81
N ALA A 84 10.82 27.98 -1.77
CA ALA A 84 10.00 27.92 -0.56
C ALA A 84 8.63 28.56 -0.81
N ASN A 85 7.57 27.78 -0.62
CA ASN A 85 6.18 28.26 -0.54
C ASN A 85 5.83 28.75 0.88
N GLU A 86 6.40 28.08 1.88
CA GLU A 86 6.27 28.37 3.30
C GLU A 86 7.64 28.28 3.97
N ALA A 87 7.80 28.99 5.09
CA ALA A 87 8.93 28.84 5.99
C ALA A 87 8.48 28.92 7.44
N THR A 88 9.03 28.06 8.29
CA THR A 88 8.79 28.08 9.74
C THR A 88 10.09 28.34 10.48
N LEU A 89 10.10 29.34 11.34
CA LEU A 89 11.23 29.76 12.16
C LEU A 89 10.93 29.47 13.63
N LEU A 90 11.79 28.72 14.30
CA LEU A 90 11.75 28.51 15.75
C LEU A 90 12.80 29.37 16.43
N ILE A 91 12.41 30.08 17.47
CA ILE A 91 13.26 31.06 18.17
C ILE A 91 13.31 30.73 19.65
N ASP A 92 14.51 30.76 20.22
CA ASP A 92 14.74 30.62 21.66
C ASP A 92 14.42 31.94 22.34
N GLY A 93 13.34 31.97 23.12
CA GLY A 93 12.90 33.22 23.72
C GLY A 93 11.58 33.12 24.48
N ASN A 94 11.38 34.08 25.37
CA ASN A 94 10.14 34.22 26.13
C ASN A 94 9.14 35.09 25.35
N TRP A 95 7.90 34.61 25.21
CA TRP A 95 6.78 35.35 24.61
C TRP A 95 6.63 36.77 25.17
N GLN A 96 6.66 36.92 26.50
CA GLN A 96 6.44 38.21 27.17
C GLN A 96 7.47 39.27 26.77
N THR A 97 8.71 38.87 26.43
CA THR A 97 9.79 39.80 26.07
C THR A 97 9.96 39.94 24.57
N LEU A 98 9.85 38.85 23.81
CA LEU A 98 10.19 38.83 22.39
C LEU A 98 8.99 39.15 21.48
N ALA A 99 7.77 38.78 21.86
CA ALA A 99 6.60 39.09 21.04
C ALA A 99 6.39 40.61 20.85
N PRO A 100 6.51 41.48 21.89
CA PRO A 100 6.41 42.92 21.70
C PRO A 100 7.49 43.50 20.77
N VAL A 101 8.71 42.94 20.81
CA VAL A 101 9.83 43.36 19.95
C VAL A 101 9.54 42.98 18.49
N LEU A 102 9.07 41.75 18.26
CA LEU A 102 8.67 41.28 16.93
C LEU A 102 7.47 42.07 16.39
N SER A 103 6.45 42.34 17.21
CA SER A 103 5.32 43.19 16.83
C SER A 103 5.78 44.59 16.42
N SER A 104 6.64 45.23 17.23
CA SER A 104 7.16 46.56 16.94
C SER A 104 7.95 46.60 15.63
N LEU A 105 8.74 45.55 15.34
CA LEU A 105 9.45 45.40 14.07
C LEU A 105 8.46 45.26 12.90
N LEU A 106 7.47 44.39 13.03
CA LEU A 106 6.49 44.14 11.97
C LEU A 106 5.61 45.36 11.67
N GLU A 107 5.24 46.14 12.68
CA GLU A 107 4.53 47.40 12.48
C GLU A 107 5.38 48.43 11.73
N LYS A 108 6.68 48.55 12.06
CA LYS A 108 7.63 49.39 11.29
C LYS A 108 7.74 48.92 9.83
N GLU A 109 7.65 47.62 9.61
CA GLU A 109 7.59 47.00 8.27
C GLU A 109 6.21 47.08 7.61
N ASN A 110 5.26 47.84 8.17
CA ASN A 110 3.89 48.07 7.68
C ASN A 110 2.99 46.82 7.64
N PHE A 111 3.22 45.84 8.53
CA PHE A 111 2.27 44.75 8.75
C PHE A 111 1.11 45.22 9.62
N LYS A 112 -0.10 44.78 9.27
CA LYS A 112 -1.27 44.85 10.15
C LYS A 112 -1.25 43.65 11.08
N LEU A 113 -1.25 43.91 12.38
CA LEU A 113 -1.23 42.87 13.40
C LEU A 113 -2.62 42.63 13.98
N GLN A 114 -2.94 41.36 14.22
CA GLN A 114 -4.09 40.93 14.99
C GLN A 114 -3.60 39.97 16.08
N SER A 115 -3.69 40.41 17.34
CA SER A 115 -3.45 39.54 18.48
C SER A 115 -4.70 38.72 18.78
N THR A 116 -4.54 37.42 18.98
CA THR A 116 -5.61 36.50 19.33
C THR A 116 -5.03 35.32 20.11
N SER A 117 -5.84 34.31 20.42
CA SER A 117 -5.41 33.05 21.01
C SER A 117 -6.04 31.89 20.27
N MET A 118 -5.42 30.71 20.37
CA MET A 118 -6.05 29.46 19.95
C MET A 118 -5.79 28.35 20.96
N PRO A 119 -6.78 27.49 21.24
CA PRO A 119 -6.56 26.28 22.01
C PRO A 119 -5.50 25.39 21.36
N ILE A 120 -4.63 24.76 22.17
CA ILE A 120 -3.62 23.80 21.68
C ILE A 120 -4.26 22.70 20.83
N VAL A 121 -5.45 22.23 21.21
CA VAL A 121 -6.21 21.20 20.47
C VAL A 121 -6.54 21.58 19.01
N ASN A 122 -6.46 22.87 18.65
CA ASN A 122 -6.69 23.38 17.29
C ASN A 122 -5.39 23.58 16.48
N LEU A 123 -4.23 23.20 17.02
CA LEU A 123 -2.97 23.25 16.29
C LEU A 123 -3.03 22.36 15.03
N GLU A 124 -2.30 22.79 14.00
CA GLU A 124 -2.12 22.02 12.78
C GLU A 124 -1.45 20.66 13.07
N ASN A 125 -1.67 19.66 12.21
CA ASN A 125 -1.19 18.29 12.43
C ASN A 125 0.32 18.22 12.72
N ASP A 126 1.14 18.99 11.99
CA ASP A 126 2.60 19.04 12.15
C ASP A 126 2.98 19.49 13.57
N TRP A 127 2.36 20.57 14.05
CA TRP A 127 2.57 21.08 15.41
C TRP A 127 2.08 20.11 16.48
N GLY A 128 1.01 19.39 16.19
CA GLY A 128 0.51 18.30 17.01
C GLY A 128 1.52 17.18 17.22
N GLN A 129 2.15 16.72 16.14
CA GLN A 129 3.21 15.69 16.22
C GLN A 129 4.44 16.20 16.98
N VAL A 130 4.84 17.46 16.75
CA VAL A 130 5.95 18.07 17.50
C VAL A 130 5.63 18.10 18.99
N LEU A 131 4.41 18.52 19.38
CA LEU A 131 3.96 18.53 20.78
C LEU A 131 4.10 17.14 21.40
N LEU A 132 3.58 16.10 20.75
CA LEU A 132 3.64 14.74 21.28
C LEU A 132 5.08 14.23 21.41
N SER A 133 5.97 14.64 20.50
CA SER A 133 7.38 14.27 20.55
C SER A 133 8.18 14.93 21.67
N HIS A 134 7.79 16.14 22.10
CA HIS A 134 8.45 16.85 23.20
C HIS A 134 7.74 16.69 24.55
N ARG A 135 6.47 16.28 24.55
CA ARG A 135 5.61 16.11 25.74
C ARG A 135 5.06 14.66 25.80
N PRO A 136 5.92 13.65 26.03
CA PRO A 136 5.51 12.24 26.04
C PRO A 136 4.46 11.94 27.11
N GLU A 137 4.37 12.72 28.18
CA GLU A 137 3.32 12.60 29.19
C GLU A 137 1.92 12.88 28.63
N ILE A 138 1.78 13.80 27.66
CA ILE A 138 0.51 14.07 26.97
C ILE A 138 0.16 12.87 26.07
N ALA A 139 1.14 12.35 25.32
CA ALA A 139 0.95 11.17 24.48
C ALA A 139 0.48 9.95 25.30
N ASN A 140 1.10 9.70 26.46
CA ASN A 140 0.71 8.62 27.36
C ASN A 140 -0.75 8.76 27.85
N ARG A 141 -1.16 9.97 28.26
CA ARG A 141 -2.54 10.19 28.73
C ARG A 141 -3.56 10.06 27.61
N LEU A 142 -3.26 10.59 26.42
CA LEU A 142 -4.09 10.40 25.23
C LEU A 142 -4.26 8.91 24.88
N ALA A 143 -3.18 8.13 24.96
CA ALA A 143 -3.25 6.68 24.76
C ALA A 143 -4.16 6.02 25.81
N GLN A 144 -3.97 6.32 27.10
CA GLN A 144 -4.78 5.79 28.20
C GLN A 144 -6.26 6.11 28.07
N GLN A 145 -6.60 7.31 27.60
CA GLN A 145 -7.99 7.75 27.51
C GLN A 145 -8.71 7.24 26.25
N PHE A 146 -8.04 7.28 25.09
CA PHE A 146 -8.73 7.08 23.80
C PHE A 146 -8.40 5.78 23.08
N ILE A 147 -7.21 5.21 23.28
CA ILE A 147 -6.73 4.06 22.49
C ILE A 147 -6.72 2.77 23.32
N ILE A 148 -6.09 2.80 24.50
CA ILE A 148 -5.90 1.61 25.35
C ILE A 148 -7.23 0.92 25.70
N PRO A 149 -8.32 1.61 26.06
CA PRO A 149 -9.58 0.93 26.42
C PRO A 149 -10.15 0.11 25.25
N GLY A 150 -10.12 0.66 24.03
CA GLY A 150 -10.59 -0.04 22.83
C GLY A 150 -9.71 -1.25 22.50
N LEU A 151 -8.39 -1.11 22.62
CA LEU A 151 -7.45 -2.22 22.42
C LEU A 151 -7.59 -3.32 23.50
N GLN A 152 -7.79 -2.94 24.76
CA GLN A 152 -8.04 -3.90 25.85
C GLN A 152 -9.35 -4.65 25.64
N GLN A 153 -10.41 -3.97 25.20
CA GLN A 153 -11.68 -4.63 24.85
C GLN A 153 -11.49 -5.60 23.68
N ALA A 154 -10.74 -5.22 22.65
CA ALA A 154 -10.39 -6.10 21.54
C ALA A 154 -9.63 -7.36 22.01
N ALA A 155 -8.71 -7.20 22.97
CA ALA A 155 -7.99 -8.33 23.57
C ALA A 155 -8.91 -9.25 24.39
N GLN A 156 -9.88 -8.68 25.14
CA GLN A 156 -10.87 -9.45 25.88
C GLN A 156 -11.80 -10.27 24.95
N ASN A 157 -12.19 -9.67 23.83
CA ASN A 157 -12.95 -10.33 22.77
C ASN A 157 -12.13 -11.41 22.05
N GLY A 158 -10.80 -11.30 22.10
CA GLY A 158 -9.85 -12.21 21.46
C GLY A 158 -9.53 -11.83 20.01
N ASP A 159 -9.82 -10.60 19.57
CA ASP A 159 -9.50 -10.13 18.22
C ASP A 159 -7.99 -9.83 18.05
N ILE A 160 -7.35 -9.40 19.15
CA ILE A 160 -5.91 -9.17 19.26
C ILE A 160 -5.37 -9.79 20.56
N THR A 161 -4.05 -9.91 20.65
CA THR A 161 -3.36 -10.41 21.86
C THR A 161 -3.05 -9.30 22.87
N THR A 162 -2.75 -9.66 24.11
CA THR A 162 -2.36 -8.68 25.15
C THR A 162 -1.02 -8.01 24.82
N GLU A 163 -0.10 -8.77 24.23
CA GLU A 163 1.18 -8.29 23.74
C GLU A 163 1.01 -7.27 22.60
N GLU A 164 0.01 -7.46 21.74
CA GLU A 164 -0.35 -6.47 20.71
C GLU A 164 -0.87 -5.17 21.30
N VAL A 165 -1.62 -5.21 22.40
CA VAL A 165 -2.09 -3.98 23.08
C VAL A 165 -0.89 -3.15 23.53
N VAL A 166 0.08 -3.78 24.20
CA VAL A 166 1.31 -3.12 24.66
C VAL A 166 2.08 -2.54 23.47
N ARG A 167 2.38 -3.38 22.48
CA ARG A 167 3.16 -2.98 21.30
C ARG A 167 2.50 -1.86 20.50
N LYS A 168 1.19 -1.93 20.22
CA LYS A 168 0.46 -0.89 19.48
C LYS A 168 0.44 0.42 20.25
N THR A 169 0.32 0.36 21.57
CA THR A 169 0.35 1.54 22.44
C THR A 169 1.73 2.20 22.41
N GLU A 170 2.80 1.43 22.62
CA GLU A 170 4.18 1.94 22.55
C GLU A 170 4.52 2.52 21.18
N LEU A 171 4.03 1.88 20.11
CA LEU A 171 4.20 2.37 18.75
C LEU A 171 3.51 3.71 18.54
N ALA A 172 2.22 3.82 18.92
CA ALA A 172 1.46 5.05 18.74
C ALA A 172 2.07 6.23 19.51
N ILE A 173 2.62 5.97 20.71
CA ILE A 173 3.32 6.97 21.53
C ILE A 173 4.66 7.34 20.91
N SER A 174 5.52 6.36 20.60
CA SER A 174 6.88 6.60 20.11
C SER A 174 6.93 7.23 18.72
N GLN A 175 5.89 7.01 17.91
CA GLN A 175 5.72 7.57 16.56
C GLN A 175 4.82 8.82 16.54
N HIS A 176 4.37 9.30 17.70
CA HIS A 176 3.60 10.55 17.82
C HIS A 176 2.29 10.56 17.01
N GLN A 177 1.67 9.38 16.85
CA GLN A 177 0.48 9.15 16.00
C GLN A 177 -0.85 9.49 16.68
N LEU A 178 -0.82 9.92 17.93
CA LEU A 178 -2.01 10.14 18.75
C LEU A 178 -2.65 11.52 18.54
N TRP A 179 -2.12 12.35 17.64
CA TRP A 179 -2.68 13.67 17.38
C TRP A 179 -4.02 13.54 16.64
N GLY A 180 -5.10 14.04 17.24
CA GLY A 180 -6.44 14.05 16.65
C GLY A 180 -7.33 12.86 17.03
N VAL A 181 -6.87 11.92 17.88
CA VAL A 181 -7.69 10.76 18.32
C VAL A 181 -8.97 11.15 19.07
N TRP A 182 -9.09 12.41 19.49
CA TRP A 182 -10.21 12.98 20.22
C TRP A 182 -11.24 13.73 19.36
N ARG A 183 -11.10 13.77 18.02
CA ARG A 183 -11.92 14.63 17.15
C ARG A 183 -13.43 14.45 17.40
N ASP A 184 -13.87 13.23 17.71
CA ASP A 184 -15.28 12.91 17.98
C ASP A 184 -15.70 13.11 19.45
N LYS A 185 -14.73 13.32 20.36
CA LYS A 185 -14.93 13.47 21.81
C LYS A 185 -14.23 14.70 22.36
N LYS A 186 -14.29 15.81 21.62
CA LYS A 186 -13.54 17.05 21.92
C LYS A 186 -13.81 17.62 23.34
N ARG A 187 -14.98 17.32 23.90
CA ARG A 187 -15.38 17.79 25.25
C ARG A 187 -14.74 17.00 26.39
N GLU A 188 -14.19 15.83 26.12
CA GLU A 188 -13.56 14.95 27.10
C GLU A 188 -12.04 15.19 27.22
N LEU A 189 -11.46 16.09 26.40
CA LEU A 189 -10.03 16.40 26.49
C LEU A 189 -9.65 17.08 27.79
N GLU A 190 -8.40 16.84 28.17
CA GLU A 190 -7.75 17.51 29.28
C GLU A 190 -7.76 19.03 29.17
N VAL A 191 -7.91 19.68 30.32
CA VAL A 191 -7.84 21.14 30.48
C VAL A 191 -6.54 21.70 29.88
N GLU A 192 -5.42 20.96 29.93
CA GLU A 192 -4.15 21.40 29.37
C GLU A 192 -4.21 21.64 27.85
N LEU A 193 -4.85 20.75 27.08
CA LEU A 193 -4.98 20.90 25.62
C LEU A 193 -6.03 21.93 25.20
N GLN A 194 -6.93 22.28 26.11
CA GLN A 194 -7.90 23.36 25.94
C GLN A 194 -7.31 24.74 26.30
N LYS A 195 -6.08 24.81 26.85
CA LYS A 195 -5.44 26.09 27.15
C LYS A 195 -5.16 26.85 25.87
N ASP A 196 -5.54 28.12 25.91
CA ASP A 196 -5.28 29.07 24.85
C ASP A 196 -3.80 29.42 24.78
N THR A 197 -3.24 29.26 23.58
CA THR A 197 -1.91 29.72 23.23
C THR A 197 -2.00 31.08 22.57
N PRO A 198 -1.31 32.11 23.09
CA PRO A 198 -1.25 33.42 22.46
C PRO A 198 -0.66 33.34 21.05
N LEU A 199 -1.25 34.09 20.12
CA LEU A 199 -0.75 34.21 18.76
C LEU A 199 -0.97 35.60 18.17
N ILE A 200 -0.11 35.95 17.22
CA ILE A 200 -0.18 37.17 16.44
C ILE A 200 -0.26 36.79 14.97
N ILE A 201 -1.31 37.25 14.30
CA ILE A 201 -1.43 37.16 12.85
C ILE A 201 -0.96 38.50 12.28
N ALA A 202 0.10 38.47 11.50
CA ALA A 202 0.59 39.64 10.78
C ALA A 202 0.27 39.51 9.30
N ARG A 203 -0.29 40.57 8.72
CA ARG A 203 -0.63 40.61 7.28
C ARG A 203 -0.14 41.91 6.65
N LYS A 204 0.58 41.79 5.54
CA LYS A 204 0.98 42.92 4.70
C LYS A 204 0.57 42.66 3.26
N THR A 205 -0.21 43.57 2.68
CA THR A 205 -0.57 43.53 1.25
C THR A 205 -0.05 44.78 0.58
N TYR A 206 0.73 44.61 -0.48
CA TYR A 206 1.32 45.72 -1.24
C TYR A 206 1.44 45.35 -2.72
N LYS A 207 1.73 46.35 -3.55
CA LYS A 207 1.93 46.19 -4.98
C LYS A 207 3.40 46.38 -5.31
N THR A 208 3.94 45.45 -6.11
CA THR A 208 5.29 45.54 -6.68
C THR A 208 5.14 45.47 -8.20
N GLY A 209 5.16 46.63 -8.88
CA GLY A 209 4.78 46.72 -10.29
C GLY A 209 3.33 46.26 -10.52
N ASN A 210 3.14 45.26 -11.38
CA ASN A 210 1.84 44.65 -11.68
C ASN A 210 1.45 43.51 -10.74
N ILE A 211 2.32 43.14 -9.79
CA ILE A 211 2.11 42.03 -8.86
C ILE A 211 1.41 42.57 -7.60
N LYS A 212 0.33 41.90 -7.17
CA LYS A 212 -0.24 42.11 -5.83
C LYS A 212 0.31 41.01 -4.92
N ARG A 213 1.17 41.40 -3.97
CA ARG A 213 1.79 40.49 -2.99
C ARG A 213 1.07 40.60 -1.66
N THR A 214 0.77 39.47 -1.04
CA THR A 214 0.30 39.40 0.34
C THR A 214 1.15 38.45 1.15
N THR A 215 1.78 38.97 2.19
CA THR A 215 2.57 38.21 3.15
C THR A 215 1.75 37.98 4.42
N TYR A 216 1.68 36.73 4.85
CA TYR A 216 1.02 36.29 6.07
C TYR A 216 2.05 35.67 7.01
N MET A 217 2.05 36.12 8.27
CA MET A 217 2.82 35.47 9.33
C MET A 217 1.91 35.09 10.49
N LYS A 218 2.16 33.91 11.04
CA LYS A 218 1.58 33.42 12.28
C LYS A 218 2.71 33.29 13.30
N ILE A 219 2.70 34.14 14.33
CA ILE A 219 3.65 34.08 15.44
C ILE A 219 2.93 33.50 16.66
N MET A 220 3.49 32.47 17.27
CA MET A 220 2.84 31.69 18.32
C MET A 220 3.79 31.46 19.51
N ASP A 221 3.25 31.53 20.74
CA ASP A 221 3.98 31.05 21.93
C ASP A 221 4.07 29.51 21.88
N ALA A 222 5.23 28.98 21.51
CA ALA A 222 5.43 27.53 21.39
C ALA A 222 5.84 26.88 22.73
N ARG A 223 5.76 27.59 23.86
CA ARG A 223 6.13 27.06 25.19
C ARG A 223 5.37 25.79 25.54
N SER A 224 4.06 25.76 25.27
CA SER A 224 3.23 24.59 25.58
C SER A 224 3.61 23.37 24.75
N VAL A 225 4.08 23.57 23.51
CA VAL A 225 4.55 22.53 22.60
C VAL A 225 5.90 21.95 23.06
N PHE A 226 6.86 22.80 23.38
CA PHE A 226 8.23 22.37 23.69
C PHE A 226 8.52 22.15 25.18
N GLY A 227 7.63 22.59 26.08
CA GLY A 227 7.85 22.59 27.54
C GLY A 227 8.88 23.62 28.02
N LYS A 228 9.41 24.46 27.12
CA LYS A 228 10.41 25.50 27.39
C LYS A 228 10.13 26.76 26.55
N PRO A 229 10.57 27.96 26.97
CA PRO A 229 10.29 29.20 26.26
C PRO A 229 10.80 29.15 24.81
N LYS A 230 9.85 29.14 23.87
CA LYS A 230 10.11 29.14 22.42
C LYS A 230 9.02 29.97 21.75
N ILE A 231 9.37 30.64 20.66
CA ILE A 231 8.41 31.31 19.77
C ILE A 231 8.54 30.68 18.39
N ALA A 232 7.40 30.36 17.79
CA ALA A 232 7.33 29.87 16.43
C ALA A 232 6.77 30.95 15.51
N LEU A 233 7.36 31.12 14.34
CA LEU A 233 6.87 31.99 13.28
C LEU A 233 6.72 31.20 12.00
N THR A 234 5.49 31.05 11.53
CA THR A 234 5.19 30.48 10.20
C THR A 234 4.90 31.62 9.23
N LEU A 235 5.52 31.58 8.06
CA LEU A 235 5.45 32.61 7.04
C LEU A 235 5.03 32.00 5.70
N THR A 236 4.04 32.60 5.07
CA THR A 236 3.62 32.29 3.70
C THR A 236 3.39 33.60 2.94
N THR A 237 3.79 33.62 1.67
CA THR A 237 3.56 34.77 0.79
C THR A 237 2.80 34.32 -0.45
N CYS A 238 1.78 35.09 -0.84
CA CYS A 238 0.91 34.82 -1.97
C CYS A 238 1.04 35.99 -2.97
N ASP A 239 1.58 35.70 -4.16
CA ASP A 239 1.78 36.64 -5.25
C ASP A 239 0.74 36.42 -6.35
N ILE A 240 -0.02 37.47 -6.65
CA ILE A 240 -0.99 37.47 -7.74
C ILE A 240 -0.40 38.26 -8.89
N VAL A 241 -0.06 37.56 -9.99
CA VAL A 241 0.56 38.10 -11.19
C VAL A 241 -0.45 38.05 -12.35
N PRO A 242 -0.64 39.11 -13.14
CA PRO A 242 -1.48 39.03 -14.34
C PRO A 242 -0.94 38.00 -15.34
N ASN A 243 -1.82 37.17 -15.90
CA ASN A 243 -1.45 36.22 -16.93
C ASN A 243 -1.26 36.97 -18.27
N PRO A 244 -0.05 37.03 -18.86
CA PRO A 244 0.20 37.75 -20.11
C PRO A 244 -0.54 37.12 -21.31
N GLU A 245 -0.86 35.82 -21.23
CA GLU A 245 -1.63 35.12 -22.25
C GLU A 245 -3.13 35.34 -22.13
N TYR A 246 -3.59 36.01 -21.07
CA TYR A 246 -5.00 36.27 -20.86
C TYR A 246 -5.49 37.46 -21.69
N SER A 247 -6.47 37.20 -22.54
CA SER A 247 -7.38 38.22 -23.08
C SER A 247 -8.80 37.66 -23.03
N ILE A 248 -9.82 38.55 -23.01
CA ILE A 248 -11.23 38.13 -23.01
C ILE A 248 -11.50 37.19 -24.20
N LYS A 249 -10.90 37.46 -25.36
CA LYS A 249 -11.02 36.63 -26.56
C LYS A 249 -10.42 35.23 -26.35
N LYS A 250 -9.18 35.15 -25.87
CA LYS A 250 -8.50 33.86 -25.59
C LYS A 250 -9.21 33.06 -24.50
N ALA A 251 -9.78 33.72 -23.48
CA ALA A 251 -10.55 33.07 -22.42
C ALA A 251 -11.87 32.49 -22.95
N ALA A 252 -12.56 33.21 -23.84
CA ALA A 252 -13.76 32.73 -24.51
C ALA A 252 -13.45 31.53 -25.44
N GLU A 253 -12.34 31.58 -26.18
CA GLU A 253 -11.86 30.47 -27.01
C GLU A 253 -11.48 29.25 -26.17
N ASN A 254 -10.75 29.43 -25.05
CA ASN A 254 -10.42 28.36 -24.10
C ASN A 254 -11.70 27.73 -23.52
N SER A 255 -12.67 28.54 -23.09
CA SER A 255 -13.93 28.04 -22.53
C SER A 255 -14.75 27.25 -23.55
N LYS A 256 -14.78 27.70 -24.81
CA LYS A 256 -15.40 26.97 -25.91
C LYS A 256 -14.72 25.62 -26.14
N SER A 257 -13.39 25.59 -26.14
CA SER A 257 -12.61 24.34 -26.28
C SER A 257 -12.82 23.40 -25.08
N ARG A 258 -12.88 23.92 -23.85
CA ARG A 258 -13.18 23.13 -22.64
C ARG A 258 -14.55 22.47 -22.71
N LEU A 259 -15.56 23.20 -23.16
CA LEU A 259 -16.91 22.64 -23.34
C LEU A 259 -16.92 21.55 -24.43
N ALA A 260 -16.15 21.74 -25.51
CA ALA A 260 -16.02 20.73 -26.55
C ALA A 260 -15.25 19.47 -26.09
N ASP A 261 -14.34 19.61 -25.13
CA ASP A 261 -13.54 18.53 -24.54
C ASP A 261 -14.16 17.90 -23.27
N PHE A 262 -15.32 18.41 -22.83
CA PHE A 262 -15.93 17.96 -21.59
C PHE A 262 -16.46 16.52 -21.71
N LYS A 263 -15.89 15.59 -20.93
CA LYS A 263 -16.32 14.20 -20.81
C LYS A 263 -16.98 13.95 -19.46
N LEU A 264 -17.48 12.73 -19.23
CA LEU A 264 -18.11 12.27 -17.97
C LEU A 264 -17.25 12.53 -16.71
N PHE A 265 -15.92 12.63 -16.86
CA PHE A 265 -14.97 12.90 -15.77
C PHE A 265 -14.40 14.33 -15.80
N GLY A 266 -15.02 15.24 -16.54
CA GLY A 266 -14.57 16.62 -16.73
C GLY A 266 -13.81 16.84 -18.04
N SER A 267 -13.24 18.04 -18.20
CA SER A 267 -12.40 18.40 -19.35
C SER A 267 -10.91 18.30 -18.98
N SER A 268 -10.11 17.79 -19.91
CA SER A 268 -8.65 17.76 -19.84
C SER A 268 -8.01 19.12 -20.06
N ILE A 269 -8.75 20.06 -20.65
CA ILE A 269 -8.29 21.43 -20.87
C ILE A 269 -8.48 22.24 -19.59
N GLN A 270 -7.37 22.83 -19.12
CA GLN A 270 -7.39 23.71 -17.94
C GLN A 270 -8.04 25.07 -18.26
N LYS A 271 -8.68 25.67 -17.25
CA LYS A 271 -9.26 27.01 -17.34
C LYS A 271 -8.15 28.04 -17.54
N LEU A 272 -8.30 28.90 -18.56
CA LEU A 272 -7.41 30.05 -18.73
C LEU A 272 -7.70 31.09 -17.65
N ASN A 273 -6.83 31.16 -16.64
CA ASN A 273 -6.99 32.08 -15.52
C ASN A 273 -6.47 33.48 -15.87
N ARG A 274 -7.18 34.51 -15.37
CA ARG A 274 -6.79 35.93 -15.54
C ARG A 274 -5.48 36.28 -14.87
N ASN A 275 -5.21 35.66 -13.72
CA ASN A 275 -4.01 35.84 -12.94
C ASN A 275 -3.40 34.47 -12.62
N PHE A 276 -2.08 34.44 -12.46
CA PHE A 276 -1.36 33.36 -11.81
C PHE A 276 -1.18 33.68 -10.33
N THR A 277 -1.21 32.63 -9.51
CA THR A 277 -0.89 32.72 -8.09
C THR A 277 0.41 31.96 -7.83
N HIS A 278 1.39 32.61 -7.23
CA HIS A 278 2.65 32.00 -6.82
C HIS A 278 2.80 32.08 -5.31
N GLN A 279 3.30 31.00 -4.70
CA GLN A 279 3.69 30.99 -3.29
C GLN A 279 5.21 30.93 -3.23
N LEU A 280 5.83 32.07 -2.93
CA LEU A 280 7.29 32.23 -2.88
C LEU A 280 7.64 33.10 -1.68
N VAL A 281 8.54 32.64 -0.82
CA VAL A 281 9.01 33.43 0.34
C VAL A 281 10.17 34.35 -0.10
N PRO A 282 9.97 35.68 -0.20
CA PRO A 282 11.04 36.60 -0.57
C PRO A 282 11.88 36.97 0.66
N ASP A 283 13.14 37.35 0.44
CA ASP A 283 14.07 37.75 1.49
C ASP A 283 13.56 38.91 2.34
N GLU A 284 12.97 39.92 1.70
CA GLU A 284 12.36 41.08 2.37
C GLU A 284 11.29 40.72 3.41
N SER A 285 10.67 39.53 3.31
CA SER A 285 9.63 39.12 4.27
C SER A 285 10.20 38.61 5.58
N ILE A 286 11.39 38.00 5.61
CA ILE A 286 11.93 37.35 6.82
C ILE A 286 13.27 37.93 7.28
N LYS A 287 14.04 38.54 6.36
CA LYS A 287 15.38 39.05 6.64
C LYS A 287 15.42 40.08 7.78
N PRO A 288 14.49 41.05 7.91
CA PRO A 288 14.48 41.95 9.05
C PRO A 288 14.36 41.22 10.39
N ILE A 289 13.64 40.10 10.42
CA ILE A 289 13.50 39.26 11.61
C ILE A 289 14.81 38.52 11.89
N LEU A 290 15.41 37.89 10.87
CA LEU A 290 16.68 37.19 11.03
C LEU A 290 17.82 38.13 11.49
N ASP A 291 17.86 39.36 10.95
CA ASP A 291 18.82 40.38 11.32
C ASP A 291 18.62 40.82 12.79
N LEU A 292 17.37 41.08 13.21
CA LEU A 292 17.04 41.36 14.61
C LEU A 292 17.48 40.23 15.55
N LEU A 293 17.22 38.98 15.19
CA LEU A 293 17.62 37.82 16.01
C LEU A 293 19.13 37.71 16.13
N LYS A 294 19.85 37.97 15.04
CA LYS A 294 21.32 37.97 15.02
C LYS A 294 21.89 39.11 15.87
N GLU A 295 21.35 40.31 15.78
CA GLU A 295 21.76 41.47 16.58
C GLU A 295 21.58 41.24 18.08
N ASN A 296 20.53 40.50 18.46
CA ASN A 296 20.21 40.17 19.85
C ASN A 296 20.83 38.84 20.32
N ASN A 297 21.70 38.20 19.52
CA ASN A 297 22.31 36.89 19.81
C ASN A 297 21.28 35.80 20.18
N LEU A 298 20.09 35.84 19.58
CA LEU A 298 19.04 34.84 19.79
C LEU A 298 19.25 33.64 18.88
N THR A 299 19.20 32.44 19.46
CA THR A 299 19.29 31.19 18.68
C THR A 299 17.99 30.99 17.92
N SER A 300 18.09 30.65 16.62
CA SER A 300 16.93 30.35 15.80
C SER A 300 17.23 29.30 14.74
N GLU A 301 16.19 28.57 14.33
CA GLU A 301 16.25 27.50 13.34
C GLU A 301 15.15 27.71 12.28
N LEU A 302 15.54 27.78 11.01
CA LEU A 302 14.63 27.98 9.88
C LEU A 302 14.45 26.67 9.10
N THR A 303 13.21 26.25 8.92
CA THR A 303 12.84 24.96 8.30
C THR A 303 11.64 25.14 7.36
N SER A 304 11.39 24.16 6.49
CA SER A 304 10.21 24.18 5.60
C SER A 304 8.89 23.96 6.33
N THR A 305 8.91 23.20 7.43
CA THR A 305 7.74 22.88 8.28
C THR A 305 8.21 22.61 9.72
N ALA A 306 7.28 22.70 10.68
CA ALA A 306 7.47 22.30 12.06
C ALA A 306 7.89 20.82 12.23
N MET A 307 7.57 19.93 11.28
CA MET A 307 7.97 18.51 11.34
C MET A 307 9.48 18.29 11.52
N ALA A 308 10.31 19.26 11.14
CA ALA A 308 11.77 19.23 11.34
C ALA A 308 12.18 19.10 12.83
N TRP A 309 11.30 19.47 13.76
CA TRP A 309 11.57 19.45 15.20
C TRP A 309 11.00 18.25 15.92
N ILE A 310 10.41 17.28 15.21
CA ILE A 310 9.97 16.03 15.80
C ILE A 310 11.19 15.27 16.33
N LYS A 311 11.15 14.85 17.60
CA LYS A 311 12.16 13.92 18.13
C LYS A 311 11.94 12.55 17.51
N SER A 312 12.84 12.15 16.60
CA SER A 312 12.85 10.81 16.05
C SER A 312 13.27 9.81 17.12
N THR A 313 12.36 8.88 17.45
CA THR A 313 12.72 7.68 18.21
C THR A 313 13.03 6.59 17.18
N PRO A 314 14.28 6.14 17.05
CA PRO A 314 14.59 5.05 16.14
C PRO A 314 13.79 3.81 16.57
N LEU A 315 13.06 3.23 15.64
CA LEU A 315 12.44 1.93 15.88
C LEU A 315 13.58 0.90 16.01
N PRO A 316 13.51 -0.02 16.97
CA PRO A 316 14.46 -1.12 17.04
C PRO A 316 14.39 -1.91 15.73
N GLU A 317 15.45 -1.85 14.93
CA GLU A 317 15.57 -2.66 13.73
C GLU A 317 15.74 -4.11 14.17
N LYS A 318 14.82 -4.98 13.74
CA LYS A 318 15.03 -6.42 13.85
C LYS A 318 16.16 -6.79 12.90
N THR A 319 17.08 -7.63 13.35
CA THR A 319 18.08 -8.25 12.49
C THR A 319 17.73 -9.72 12.29
N PRO A 320 18.07 -10.32 11.13
CA PRO A 320 17.89 -11.75 10.93
C PRO A 320 18.85 -12.55 11.82
N GLU A 321 18.45 -13.76 12.23
CA GLU A 321 19.33 -14.69 12.95
C GLU A 321 20.48 -15.20 12.06
N HIS A 322 20.27 -15.29 10.75
CA HIS A 322 21.23 -15.78 9.78
C HIS A 322 21.32 -14.89 8.55
N GLU A 323 22.55 -14.72 8.05
CA GLU A 323 22.76 -14.17 6.71
C GLU A 323 22.58 -15.26 5.65
N PRO A 324 21.92 -14.96 4.52
CA PRO A 324 21.71 -15.94 3.45
C PRO A 324 23.04 -16.34 2.80
N GLN A 325 23.25 -17.65 2.65
CA GLN A 325 24.38 -18.20 1.90
C GLN A 325 24.00 -18.35 0.43
N GLU A 326 24.48 -17.42 -0.41
CA GLU A 326 24.20 -17.45 -1.86
C GLU A 326 25.14 -18.35 -2.66
N THR A 327 26.20 -18.87 -2.05
CA THR A 327 27.11 -19.82 -2.70
C THR A 327 26.42 -21.18 -2.89
N MET A 328 26.23 -21.55 -4.15
CA MET A 328 25.54 -22.78 -4.54
C MET A 328 26.40 -24.03 -4.25
N PRO A 329 25.83 -25.15 -3.77
CA PRO A 329 26.58 -26.38 -3.53
C PRO A 329 27.25 -26.94 -4.80
N LEU A 330 28.36 -27.68 -4.64
CA LEU A 330 28.94 -28.52 -5.71
C LEU A 330 27.99 -29.69 -6.01
N GLY A 331 26.97 -29.44 -6.82
CA GLY A 331 26.03 -30.43 -7.34
C GLY A 331 25.11 -29.75 -8.33
N SER A 332 25.19 -30.13 -9.61
CA SER A 332 24.38 -29.49 -10.64
C SER A 332 22.94 -30.01 -10.60
N VAL A 333 22.00 -29.09 -10.44
CA VAL A 333 20.57 -29.35 -10.71
C VAL A 333 20.41 -29.73 -12.18
N SER A 334 19.63 -30.78 -12.46
CA SER A 334 19.33 -31.17 -13.85
C SER A 334 17.97 -30.62 -14.27
N VAL A 335 17.89 -30.07 -15.49
CA VAL A 335 16.69 -29.42 -16.01
C VAL A 335 16.19 -30.16 -17.24
N GLU A 336 14.93 -30.59 -17.22
CA GLU A 336 14.20 -31.12 -18.37
C GLU A 336 13.09 -30.13 -18.76
N THR A 337 12.89 -29.90 -20.05
CA THR A 337 11.76 -29.10 -20.56
C THR A 337 10.90 -29.99 -21.44
N VAL A 338 9.59 -29.97 -21.21
CA VAL A 338 8.59 -30.70 -22.00
C VAL A 338 7.66 -29.65 -22.62
N SER A 339 7.62 -29.58 -23.95
CA SER A 339 6.71 -28.67 -24.66
C SER A 339 5.26 -29.17 -24.56
N LEU A 340 4.29 -28.26 -24.45
CA LEU A 340 2.87 -28.64 -24.48
C LEU A 340 2.50 -29.33 -25.80
N ASN A 341 3.15 -28.96 -26.91
CA ASN A 341 2.96 -29.61 -28.21
C ASN A 341 3.51 -31.04 -28.25
N GLU A 342 4.47 -31.40 -27.40
CA GLU A 342 4.93 -32.80 -27.26
C GLU A 342 3.90 -33.66 -26.52
N ILE A 343 3.09 -33.04 -25.65
CA ILE A 343 2.06 -33.70 -24.84
C ILE A 343 0.76 -33.82 -25.65
N LEU A 344 0.43 -32.76 -26.39
CA LEU A 344 -0.80 -32.62 -27.18
C LEU A 344 -0.44 -32.26 -28.64
N PRO A 345 -0.03 -33.24 -29.47
CA PRO A 345 0.49 -32.99 -30.82
C PRO A 345 -0.57 -32.52 -31.83
N ASP A 346 -1.85 -32.66 -31.50
CA ASP A 346 -2.98 -32.47 -32.43
C ASP A 346 -3.43 -31.01 -32.64
N THR A 347 -2.75 -29.99 -32.09
CA THR A 347 -3.40 -28.68 -31.95
C THR A 347 -2.77 -27.48 -32.63
N ASP A 348 -3.66 -26.75 -33.32
CA ASP A 348 -3.64 -25.31 -33.57
C ASP A 348 -2.85 -24.55 -32.49
N ASP A 349 -2.02 -23.60 -32.90
CA ASP A 349 -1.11 -22.77 -32.08
C ASP A 349 -1.80 -21.89 -31.01
N SER A 350 -3.10 -22.06 -30.76
CA SER A 350 -3.90 -21.24 -29.85
C SER A 350 -4.17 -21.87 -28.47
N ARG A 351 -3.60 -23.04 -28.16
CA ARG A 351 -3.81 -23.70 -26.86
C ARG A 351 -2.83 -23.17 -25.80
N GLU A 352 -3.38 -22.75 -24.67
CA GLU A 352 -2.63 -22.21 -23.54
C GLU A 352 -2.92 -22.98 -22.25
N LEU A 353 -1.88 -23.28 -21.48
CA LEU A 353 -2.00 -23.81 -20.12
C LEU A 353 -2.49 -22.71 -19.17
N LYS A 354 -3.51 -23.01 -18.35
CA LYS A 354 -4.09 -22.07 -17.38
C LYS A 354 -3.86 -22.47 -15.93
N ILE A 355 -3.97 -23.76 -15.61
CA ILE A 355 -3.81 -24.25 -14.23
C ILE A 355 -3.02 -25.56 -14.23
N TYR A 356 -2.14 -25.72 -13.24
CA TYR A 356 -1.36 -26.94 -12.99
C TYR A 356 -1.42 -27.37 -11.52
N LYS A 357 -1.57 -28.67 -11.28
CA LYS A 357 -1.54 -29.32 -9.96
C LYS A 357 -0.76 -30.64 -10.01
N GLU A 358 0.13 -30.83 -9.05
CA GLU A 358 0.92 -32.06 -8.91
C GLU A 358 0.22 -33.10 -8.02
N LEU A 359 0.17 -34.36 -8.44
CA LEU A 359 -0.54 -35.44 -7.76
C LEU A 359 0.39 -36.42 -7.00
N PRO A 360 -0.10 -37.10 -5.94
CA PRO A 360 0.70 -38.01 -5.11
C PRO A 360 1.37 -39.17 -5.86
N ASN A 361 0.76 -39.64 -6.94
CA ASN A 361 1.25 -40.76 -7.75
C ASN A 361 2.29 -40.34 -8.80
N GLY A 362 2.71 -39.06 -8.83
CA GLY A 362 3.62 -38.52 -9.83
C GLY A 362 2.93 -38.13 -11.14
N ASN A 363 1.60 -38.15 -11.18
CA ASN A 363 0.83 -37.57 -12.28
C ASN A 363 0.69 -36.06 -12.07
N ALA A 364 0.29 -35.37 -13.13
CA ALA A 364 -0.16 -33.98 -13.06
C ALA A 364 -1.61 -33.88 -13.52
N LEU A 365 -2.37 -33.01 -12.87
CA LEU A 365 -3.69 -32.57 -13.27
C LEU A 365 -3.59 -31.13 -13.77
N PHE A 366 -4.04 -30.85 -14.99
CA PHE A 366 -3.86 -29.54 -15.58
C PHE A 366 -4.99 -29.15 -16.52
N ALA A 367 -5.26 -27.85 -16.59
CA ALA A 367 -6.32 -27.28 -17.41
C ALA A 367 -5.73 -26.39 -18.51
N THR A 368 -6.26 -26.53 -19.72
CA THR A 368 -5.89 -25.71 -20.88
C THR A 368 -7.09 -24.97 -21.42
N THR A 369 -6.84 -23.86 -22.12
CA THR A 369 -7.82 -23.18 -22.96
C THR A 369 -7.36 -23.26 -24.40
N ARG A 370 -8.24 -23.68 -25.31
CA ARG A 370 -8.00 -23.74 -26.75
C ARG A 370 -9.03 -22.90 -27.47
N TYR A 371 -8.60 -22.12 -28.47
CA TYR A 371 -9.55 -21.48 -29.37
C TYR A 371 -10.08 -22.49 -30.39
N ASP A 372 -11.39 -22.78 -30.33
CA ASP A 372 -12.07 -23.64 -31.29
C ASP A 372 -12.50 -22.83 -32.52
N ARG A 373 -11.75 -23.00 -33.62
CA ARG A 373 -12.01 -22.28 -34.88
C ARG A 373 -13.38 -22.59 -35.49
N LYS A 374 -13.95 -23.79 -35.26
CA LYS A 374 -15.26 -24.17 -35.79
C LYS A 374 -16.39 -23.47 -35.05
N GLN A 375 -16.24 -23.32 -33.74
CA GLN A 375 -17.23 -22.68 -32.87
C GLN A 375 -16.97 -21.18 -32.66
N GLN A 376 -15.83 -20.65 -33.12
CA GLN A 376 -15.39 -19.27 -32.89
C GLN A 376 -15.39 -18.91 -31.39
N SER A 377 -15.04 -19.86 -30.54
CA SER A 377 -15.12 -19.74 -29.09
C SER A 377 -13.92 -20.40 -28.40
N ASN A 378 -13.62 -19.97 -27.17
CA ASN A 378 -12.64 -20.64 -26.33
C ASN A 378 -13.28 -21.86 -25.66
N VAL A 379 -12.53 -22.95 -25.59
CA VAL A 379 -12.92 -24.20 -24.94
C VAL A 379 -11.90 -24.51 -23.86
N ALA A 380 -12.38 -24.74 -22.64
CA ALA A 380 -11.57 -25.22 -21.53
C ALA A 380 -11.55 -26.76 -21.52
N GLU A 381 -10.38 -27.34 -21.29
CA GLU A 381 -10.13 -28.78 -21.30
C GLU A 381 -9.35 -29.14 -20.02
N LEU A 382 -9.70 -30.27 -19.38
CA LEU A 382 -9.00 -30.78 -18.19
C LEU A 382 -8.33 -32.11 -18.54
N TYR A 383 -7.06 -32.25 -18.20
CA TYR A 383 -6.23 -33.41 -18.52
C TYR A 383 -5.54 -33.96 -17.28
N ILE A 384 -5.27 -35.26 -17.29
CA ILE A 384 -4.39 -35.94 -16.34
C ILE A 384 -3.27 -36.65 -17.09
N THR A 385 -2.03 -36.57 -16.59
CA THR A 385 -0.90 -37.33 -17.16
C THR A 385 -0.90 -38.78 -16.70
N GLU A 386 -0.25 -39.65 -17.47
CA GLU A 386 0.03 -41.02 -17.06
C GLU A 386 1.19 -41.12 -16.06
N PRO A 387 1.19 -42.13 -15.17
CA PRO A 387 2.30 -42.35 -14.25
C PRO A 387 3.63 -42.57 -14.99
N GLY A 388 4.65 -41.82 -14.59
CA GLY A 388 6.01 -41.98 -15.11
C GLY A 388 6.25 -41.43 -16.52
N ASN A 389 5.23 -40.94 -17.23
CA ASN A 389 5.41 -40.27 -18.52
C ASN A 389 4.52 -39.02 -18.66
N PRO A 390 5.07 -37.80 -18.51
CA PRO A 390 4.30 -36.56 -18.63
C PRO A 390 3.80 -36.30 -20.06
N ARG A 391 4.28 -37.04 -21.07
CA ARG A 391 3.88 -36.89 -22.48
C ARG A 391 2.62 -37.69 -22.85
N GLN A 392 2.19 -38.61 -21.99
CA GLN A 392 0.94 -39.33 -22.18
C GLN A 392 -0.13 -38.71 -21.29
N VAL A 393 -1.25 -38.32 -21.89
CA VAL A 393 -2.33 -37.64 -21.20
C VAL A 393 -3.69 -38.21 -21.58
N THR A 394 -4.60 -38.17 -20.61
CA THR A 394 -6.01 -38.49 -20.80
C THR A 394 -6.83 -37.23 -20.59
N GLN A 395 -7.69 -36.89 -21.54
CA GLN A 395 -8.69 -35.83 -21.36
C GLN A 395 -9.79 -36.32 -20.43
N LEU A 396 -10.03 -35.59 -19.35
CA LEU A 396 -11.08 -35.90 -18.38
C LEU A 396 -12.35 -35.09 -18.63
N TRP A 397 -12.23 -33.85 -19.10
CA TRP A 397 -13.35 -32.92 -19.25
C TRP A 397 -13.16 -31.93 -20.39
N GLN A 398 -14.27 -31.39 -20.90
CA GLN A 398 -14.32 -30.27 -21.84
C GLN A 398 -15.57 -29.42 -21.60
N GLY A 399 -15.44 -28.10 -21.70
CA GLY A 399 -16.56 -27.15 -21.63
C GLY A 399 -16.15 -25.71 -21.94
N GLU A 400 -17.03 -24.74 -21.68
CA GLU A 400 -16.81 -23.33 -22.07
C GLU A 400 -15.68 -22.65 -21.28
N ASN A 401 -15.63 -22.86 -19.96
CA ASN A 401 -14.61 -22.26 -19.10
C ASN A 401 -14.37 -23.11 -17.84
N LEU A 402 -13.15 -23.03 -17.31
CA LEU A 402 -12.75 -23.62 -16.02
C LEU A 402 -12.09 -22.51 -15.20
N PHE A 403 -12.77 -22.06 -14.15
CA PHE A 403 -12.34 -20.92 -13.36
C PHE A 403 -11.40 -21.31 -12.22
N ARG A 404 -11.59 -22.50 -11.65
CA ARG A 404 -10.95 -22.91 -10.40
C ARG A 404 -10.66 -24.40 -10.42
N LEU A 405 -9.54 -24.80 -9.84
CA LEU A 405 -9.18 -26.20 -9.62
C LEU A 405 -8.42 -26.34 -8.30
N VAL A 406 -8.94 -27.16 -7.40
CA VAL A 406 -8.36 -27.42 -6.08
C VAL A 406 -8.22 -28.92 -5.85
N LEU A 407 -7.07 -29.33 -5.31
CA LEU A 407 -6.88 -30.70 -4.84
C LEU A 407 -7.52 -30.82 -3.46
N VAL A 408 -8.18 -31.95 -3.21
CA VAL A 408 -8.80 -32.24 -1.91
C VAL A 408 -8.49 -33.66 -1.46
N HIS A 409 -8.66 -33.90 -0.17
CA HIS A 409 -8.39 -35.20 0.46
C HIS A 409 -6.98 -35.73 0.09
N GLN A 410 -5.98 -34.86 0.19
CA GLN A 410 -4.57 -35.17 -0.04
C GLN A 410 -4.29 -35.55 -1.50
N GLY A 411 -4.96 -34.89 -2.44
CA GLY A 411 -4.82 -35.14 -3.88
C GLY A 411 -5.41 -36.46 -4.37
N THR A 412 -6.25 -37.13 -3.57
CA THR A 412 -7.03 -38.30 -4.05
C THR A 412 -8.25 -37.88 -4.86
N LYS A 413 -8.72 -36.65 -4.66
CA LYS A 413 -9.78 -36.02 -5.44
C LYS A 413 -9.38 -34.60 -5.84
N ALA A 414 -10.10 -34.04 -6.79
CA ALA A 414 -10.03 -32.62 -7.09
C ALA A 414 -11.44 -32.05 -7.30
N TRP A 415 -11.65 -30.79 -6.92
CA TRP A 415 -12.87 -30.05 -7.22
C TRP A 415 -12.55 -28.92 -8.20
N PHE A 416 -13.43 -28.70 -9.17
CA PHE A 416 -13.30 -27.58 -10.09
C PHE A 416 -14.64 -26.90 -10.37
N GLU A 417 -14.56 -25.61 -10.66
CA GLU A 417 -15.70 -24.76 -11.00
C GLU A 417 -15.64 -24.42 -12.49
N ALA A 418 -16.73 -24.70 -13.21
CA ALA A 418 -16.86 -24.41 -14.64
C ALA A 418 -17.74 -23.18 -14.91
N ALA A 419 -17.86 -22.83 -16.19
CA ALA A 419 -18.91 -21.91 -16.68
C ALA A 419 -20.28 -22.30 -16.10
N SER A 420 -21.13 -21.30 -15.79
CA SER A 420 -22.39 -21.41 -15.02
C SER A 420 -22.29 -21.63 -13.51
N ARG A 421 -21.09 -21.52 -12.90
CA ARG A 421 -20.85 -21.73 -11.45
C ARG A 421 -21.15 -23.16 -10.98
N GLN A 422 -21.18 -24.11 -11.93
CA GLN A 422 -21.35 -25.52 -11.65
C GLN A 422 -20.04 -26.13 -11.12
N TRP A 423 -20.15 -26.81 -9.98
CA TRP A 423 -19.03 -27.54 -9.37
C TRP A 423 -19.00 -29.00 -9.82
N PHE A 424 -17.79 -29.51 -10.01
CA PHE A 424 -17.52 -30.89 -10.37
C PHE A 424 -16.49 -31.50 -9.42
N GLU A 425 -16.70 -32.78 -9.09
CA GLU A 425 -15.71 -33.60 -8.39
C GLU A 425 -15.03 -34.54 -9.38
N VAL A 426 -13.71 -34.60 -9.30
CA VAL A 426 -12.85 -35.52 -10.02
C VAL A 426 -12.32 -36.56 -9.04
N ASP A 427 -12.66 -37.82 -9.28
CA ASP A 427 -11.99 -38.96 -8.66
C ASP A 427 -10.71 -39.25 -9.45
N ILE A 428 -9.55 -38.97 -8.86
CA ILE A 428 -8.25 -39.07 -9.53
C ILE A 428 -7.90 -40.52 -9.85
N LEU A 429 -8.23 -41.45 -8.95
CA LEU A 429 -7.91 -42.86 -9.10
C LEU A 429 -8.74 -43.50 -10.21
N ASN A 430 -10.05 -43.23 -10.21
CA ASN A 430 -10.99 -43.81 -11.16
C ASN A 430 -11.14 -42.98 -12.45
N ARG A 431 -10.55 -41.78 -12.50
CA ARG A 431 -10.65 -40.81 -13.61
C ARG A 431 -12.09 -40.47 -13.97
N ARG A 432 -12.94 -40.38 -12.95
CA ARG A 432 -14.37 -40.10 -13.11
C ARG A 432 -14.67 -38.69 -12.68
N ILE A 433 -15.53 -38.02 -13.46
CA ILE A 433 -16.05 -36.71 -13.14
C ILE A 433 -17.52 -36.83 -12.79
N THR A 434 -17.92 -36.20 -11.70
CA THR A 434 -19.31 -36.15 -11.25
C THR A 434 -19.71 -34.71 -10.98
N ALA A 435 -20.80 -34.25 -11.59
CA ALA A 435 -21.38 -32.94 -11.27
C ALA A 435 -21.91 -32.96 -9.83
N MET A 436 -21.55 -31.93 -9.05
CA MET A 436 -21.99 -31.81 -7.67
C MET A 436 -23.37 -31.15 -7.62
N THR A 437 -24.32 -31.76 -6.90
CA THR A 437 -25.63 -31.13 -6.62
C THR A 437 -25.45 -30.08 -5.54
N THR A 438 -25.72 -28.82 -5.87
CA THR A 438 -25.64 -27.70 -4.93
C THR A 438 -27.03 -27.42 -4.32
N PRO A 439 -27.15 -27.20 -2.99
CA PRO A 439 -28.45 -26.96 -2.32
C PRO A 439 -29.27 -25.70 -2.68
N GLN A 440 -29.12 -25.13 -3.89
CA GLN A 440 -29.80 -23.94 -4.48
C GLN A 440 -29.17 -22.52 -4.34
N ALA A 441 -29.12 -21.87 -5.51
CA ALA A 441 -29.61 -20.54 -5.95
C ALA A 441 -29.17 -19.19 -5.33
N GLU A 442 -28.30 -19.10 -4.33
CA GLU A 442 -27.69 -17.79 -3.99
C GLU A 442 -26.34 -17.61 -4.69
N THR A 443 -26.35 -16.78 -5.72
CA THR A 443 -25.22 -16.46 -6.59
C THR A 443 -24.14 -15.62 -5.94
N ASP A 444 -24.19 -15.29 -4.65
CA ASP A 444 -23.45 -14.11 -4.16
C ASP A 444 -22.34 -14.41 -3.14
N THR A 445 -22.32 -15.55 -2.44
CA THR A 445 -21.35 -15.76 -1.34
C THR A 445 -19.96 -16.24 -1.82
N TYR A 446 -19.89 -16.97 -2.94
CA TYR A 446 -18.63 -17.51 -3.49
C TYR A 446 -18.22 -16.89 -4.84
N SER A 447 -19.03 -15.96 -5.35
CA SER A 447 -18.94 -15.46 -6.73
C SER A 447 -17.95 -14.33 -6.92
N ALA A 448 -17.44 -13.72 -5.85
CA ALA A 448 -16.30 -12.82 -5.94
C ALA A 448 -15.10 -13.60 -6.53
N PRO A 449 -14.63 -13.26 -7.75
CA PRO A 449 -13.44 -13.87 -8.35
C PRO A 449 -12.19 -13.76 -7.46
N SER A 450 -12.22 -12.83 -6.50
CA SER A 450 -11.18 -12.45 -5.55
C SER A 450 -11.27 -13.12 -4.17
N SER A 451 -12.22 -14.01 -3.91
CA SER A 451 -12.29 -14.72 -2.62
C SER A 451 -11.05 -15.61 -2.47
N SER A 452 -10.11 -15.20 -1.62
CA SER A 452 -8.92 -15.97 -1.30
C SER A 452 -9.33 -17.23 -0.52
N TRP A 453 -8.96 -18.41 -1.02
CA TRP A 453 -9.14 -19.67 -0.30
C TRP A 453 -7.81 -20.38 -0.08
N PHE A 454 -7.80 -21.27 0.90
CA PHE A 454 -6.66 -22.10 1.26
C PHE A 454 -7.16 -23.45 1.81
N SER A 455 -6.27 -24.43 1.96
CA SER A 455 -6.65 -25.74 2.49
C SER A 455 -6.47 -25.83 4.00
N ASP A 456 -7.38 -26.52 4.68
CA ASP A 456 -7.23 -26.92 6.07
C ASP A 456 -6.29 -28.13 6.25
N ILE A 457 -6.21 -28.66 7.46
CA ILE A 457 -5.34 -29.81 7.76
C ILE A 457 -5.75 -31.12 7.08
N HIS A 458 -7.00 -31.21 6.63
CA HIS A 458 -7.56 -32.34 5.90
C HIS A 458 -7.56 -32.13 4.39
N ASP A 459 -6.89 -31.07 3.92
CA ASP A 459 -6.88 -30.64 2.53
C ASP A 459 -8.28 -30.24 2.03
N GLU A 460 -9.13 -29.73 2.92
CA GLU A 460 -10.43 -29.20 2.55
C GLU A 460 -10.36 -27.69 2.32
N PRO A 461 -10.96 -27.16 1.24
CA PRO A 461 -10.88 -25.75 0.90
C PRO A 461 -11.68 -24.89 1.90
N ILE A 462 -11.06 -23.82 2.35
CA ILE A 462 -11.62 -22.79 3.22
C ILE A 462 -11.55 -21.46 2.50
N ALA A 463 -12.68 -20.77 2.39
CA ALA A 463 -12.74 -19.36 2.01
C ALA A 463 -13.01 -18.50 3.24
N PHE A 464 -12.70 -17.21 3.14
CA PHE A 464 -13.17 -16.24 4.11
C PHE A 464 -13.65 -14.97 3.41
N HIS A 465 -14.58 -14.27 4.05
CA HIS A 465 -15.11 -12.99 3.60
C HIS A 465 -15.45 -12.10 4.80
N SER A 466 -15.56 -10.80 4.56
CA SER A 466 -16.05 -9.85 5.56
C SER A 466 -17.57 -9.84 5.60
N ASP A 467 -18.17 -10.04 6.76
CA ASP A 467 -19.61 -9.97 6.99
C ASP A 467 -20.03 -8.54 7.31
N TYR A 468 -20.45 -7.79 6.29
CA TYR A 468 -20.89 -6.40 6.40
C TYR A 468 -22.34 -6.22 6.88
N SER A 469 -23.01 -7.28 7.35
CA SER A 469 -24.32 -7.14 7.99
C SER A 469 -24.23 -6.34 9.30
N ASP A 470 -25.37 -5.82 9.77
CA ASP A 470 -25.46 -5.07 11.04
C ASP A 470 -24.98 -5.92 12.25
N GLU A 471 -25.19 -7.24 12.17
CA GLU A 471 -24.72 -8.20 13.16
C GLU A 471 -23.24 -8.54 12.98
N GLY A 472 -22.80 -8.70 11.73
CA GLY A 472 -21.44 -9.06 11.36
C GLY A 472 -20.41 -7.96 11.58
N LYS A 473 -20.82 -6.68 11.51
CA LYS A 473 -19.98 -5.49 11.76
C LYS A 473 -18.64 -5.49 10.99
N GLY A 474 -18.62 -6.13 9.83
CA GLY A 474 -17.44 -6.28 8.99
C GLY A 474 -16.48 -7.41 9.42
N CYS A 475 -16.78 -8.20 10.45
CA CYS A 475 -15.89 -9.28 10.91
C CYS A 475 -15.67 -10.36 9.84
N LEU A 476 -14.50 -11.00 9.85
CA LEU A 476 -14.17 -12.08 8.92
C LEU A 476 -14.88 -13.37 9.33
N VAL A 477 -15.50 -14.02 8.35
CA VAL A 477 -16.17 -15.32 8.49
C VAL A 477 -15.41 -16.34 7.64
N PHE A 478 -14.87 -17.37 8.27
CA PHE A 478 -14.19 -18.48 7.61
C PHE A 478 -15.18 -19.62 7.39
N GLN A 479 -15.23 -20.14 6.17
CA GLN A 479 -16.21 -21.13 5.76
C GLN A 479 -15.56 -22.24 4.95
N ARG A 480 -15.97 -23.48 5.21
CA ARG A 480 -15.62 -24.62 4.35
C ARG A 480 -16.34 -24.48 3.02
N MET A 481 -15.57 -24.51 1.93
CA MET A 481 -16.10 -24.52 0.58
C MET A 481 -16.53 -25.93 0.18
N ASN A 482 -17.53 -26.48 0.86
CA ASN A 482 -18.18 -27.71 0.42
C ASN A 482 -19.47 -27.36 -0.33
N PRO A 483 -19.48 -27.45 -1.67
CA PRO A 483 -20.64 -27.04 -2.47
C PRO A 483 -21.87 -27.93 -2.25
N ARG A 484 -21.76 -29.05 -1.53
CA ARG A 484 -22.88 -29.93 -1.15
C ARG A 484 -23.62 -29.47 0.11
N LEU A 485 -23.04 -28.57 0.89
CA LEU A 485 -23.55 -28.11 2.18
C LEU A 485 -24.09 -26.68 2.07
N LEU A 486 -25.06 -26.32 2.91
CA LEU A 486 -25.58 -24.95 3.00
C LEU A 486 -24.51 -24.00 3.57
N THR A 487 -24.47 -22.75 3.08
CA THR A 487 -23.48 -21.73 3.49
C THR A 487 -23.50 -21.45 4.99
N THR A 488 -24.67 -21.48 5.63
CA THR A 488 -24.86 -21.27 7.07
C THR A 488 -24.36 -22.43 7.93
N GLU A 489 -24.30 -23.65 7.39
CA GLU A 489 -23.82 -24.85 8.08
C GLU A 489 -22.29 -25.03 7.98
N ASN A 490 -21.62 -24.20 7.17
CA ASN A 490 -20.20 -24.33 6.84
C ASN A 490 -19.29 -23.33 7.56
N VAL A 491 -19.82 -22.49 8.46
CA VAL A 491 -19.00 -21.52 9.21
C VAL A 491 -18.09 -22.25 10.20
N ILE A 492 -16.79 -22.06 10.03
CA ILE A 492 -15.74 -22.65 10.87
C ILE A 492 -15.47 -21.74 12.07
N LEU A 493 -15.25 -20.46 11.81
CA LEU A 493 -15.01 -19.45 12.83
C LEU A 493 -15.37 -18.04 12.32
N ARG A 494 -15.49 -17.11 13.27
CA ARG A 494 -15.61 -15.68 13.03
C ARG A 494 -14.54 -14.93 13.82
N THR A 495 -13.99 -13.85 13.26
CA THR A 495 -12.99 -13.00 13.94
C THR A 495 -13.15 -11.55 13.50
N CYS A 496 -13.16 -10.60 14.43
CA CYS A 496 -13.27 -9.17 14.12
C CYS A 496 -11.90 -8.50 13.99
N ARG A 497 -10.85 -9.32 13.83
CA ARG A 497 -9.46 -8.88 13.71
C ARG A 497 -9.23 -7.80 12.64
N ASN A 498 -9.99 -7.86 11.54
CA ASN A 498 -9.88 -6.91 10.44
C ASN A 498 -10.27 -5.46 10.80
N GLN A 499 -10.96 -5.24 11.92
CA GLN A 499 -11.21 -3.89 12.45
C GLN A 499 -9.94 -3.26 13.07
N TYR A 500 -8.94 -4.08 13.41
CA TYR A 500 -7.70 -3.68 14.08
C TYR A 500 -6.45 -3.85 13.21
N ALA A 501 -6.63 -4.35 11.99
CA ALA A 501 -5.70 -4.27 10.87
C ALA A 501 -6.17 -3.17 9.90
N SER A 502 -5.27 -2.59 9.12
CA SER A 502 -5.67 -1.61 8.09
C SER A 502 -6.53 -2.31 7.04
N GLY A 503 -7.51 -1.59 6.49
CA GLY A 503 -8.59 -2.16 5.70
C GLY A 503 -8.12 -3.02 4.53
N ASN A 504 -8.73 -4.20 4.36
CA ASN A 504 -8.59 -5.14 3.24
C ASN A 504 -7.24 -5.87 3.04
N SER A 505 -6.21 -5.65 3.85
CA SER A 505 -4.90 -6.31 3.68
C SER A 505 -4.70 -7.60 4.48
N ILE A 506 -5.77 -8.33 4.77
CA ILE A 506 -5.65 -9.65 5.41
C ILE A 506 -5.48 -10.74 4.37
N ARG A 507 -4.43 -11.53 4.52
CA ARG A 507 -4.13 -12.66 3.63
C ARG A 507 -3.98 -13.95 4.44
N PRO A 508 -4.54 -15.08 3.97
CA PRO A 508 -4.33 -16.35 4.64
C PRO A 508 -2.91 -16.82 4.39
N VAL A 509 -2.27 -17.40 5.41
CA VAL A 509 -1.02 -18.12 5.22
C VAL A 509 -1.35 -19.57 4.85
N LEU A 510 -0.81 -20.04 3.74
CA LEU A 510 -0.93 -21.43 3.28
C LEU A 510 -0.05 -22.34 4.13
N ILE A 511 -0.57 -22.72 5.30
CA ILE A 511 0.08 -23.61 6.26
C ILE A 511 -0.96 -24.54 6.89
N SER A 512 -0.63 -25.82 6.97
CA SER A 512 -1.46 -26.83 7.62
C SER A 512 -1.01 -27.00 9.07
N THR A 513 -1.75 -26.38 10.01
CA THR A 513 -1.51 -26.50 11.45
C THR A 513 -2.76 -27.01 12.18
N PRO A 514 -2.70 -28.15 12.88
CA PRO A 514 -3.83 -28.66 13.65
C PRO A 514 -4.34 -27.64 14.67
N GLY A 515 -5.63 -27.31 14.59
CA GLY A 515 -6.31 -26.42 15.53
C GLY A 515 -6.04 -24.93 15.33
N TYR A 516 -5.28 -24.52 14.30
CA TYR A 516 -4.89 -23.13 14.11
C TYR A 516 -4.94 -22.67 12.65
N PHE A 517 -5.24 -21.40 12.45
CA PHE A 517 -5.05 -20.69 11.20
C PHE A 517 -4.02 -19.58 11.37
N TRP A 518 -3.32 -19.25 10.30
CA TRP A 518 -2.36 -18.16 10.29
C TRP A 518 -2.79 -17.10 9.30
N LEU A 519 -2.72 -15.84 9.72
CA LEU A 519 -3.04 -14.69 8.90
C LEU A 519 -1.85 -13.73 8.84
N GLU A 520 -1.61 -13.21 7.65
CA GLU A 520 -0.86 -12.00 7.44
C GLU A 520 -1.80 -10.80 7.52
N ASP A 521 -1.39 -9.75 8.22
CA ASP A 521 -2.07 -8.46 8.20
C ASP A 521 -1.06 -7.30 8.35
N SER A 522 -1.55 -6.06 8.47
CA SER A 522 -0.68 -4.89 8.64
C SER A 522 0.11 -4.86 9.95
N ASN A 523 -0.26 -5.68 10.93
CA ASN A 523 0.45 -5.85 12.19
C ASN A 523 1.57 -6.89 12.13
N GLY A 524 1.54 -7.76 11.11
CA GLY A 524 2.53 -8.79 10.85
C GLY A 524 1.90 -10.16 10.64
N LEU A 525 2.21 -11.10 11.52
CA LEU A 525 1.79 -12.50 11.41
C LEU A 525 1.04 -12.94 12.66
N VAL A 526 -0.13 -13.56 12.49
CA VAL A 526 -1.05 -13.86 13.59
C VAL A 526 -1.51 -15.30 13.53
N LYS A 527 -1.54 -15.93 14.69
CA LYS A 527 -2.07 -17.27 14.91
C LYS A 527 -3.47 -17.17 15.50
N LEU A 528 -4.46 -17.68 14.79
CA LEU A 528 -5.85 -17.80 15.25
C LEU A 528 -6.15 -19.22 15.70
N ASN A 529 -6.89 -19.34 16.79
CA ASN A 529 -7.47 -20.60 17.23
C ASN A 529 -8.63 -20.99 16.30
N ALA A 530 -8.52 -22.15 15.63
CA ALA A 530 -9.48 -22.58 14.62
C ALA A 530 -10.88 -22.87 15.18
N ARG A 531 -11.02 -23.10 16.49
CA ARG A 531 -12.31 -23.37 17.15
C ARG A 531 -13.04 -22.09 17.56
N THR A 532 -12.29 -21.06 17.94
CA THR A 532 -12.86 -19.86 18.59
C THR A 532 -12.70 -18.60 17.75
N GLY A 533 -11.82 -18.61 16.74
CA GLY A 533 -11.44 -17.42 15.96
C GLY A 533 -10.58 -16.41 16.73
N ARG A 534 -10.20 -16.72 17.97
CA ARG A 534 -9.41 -15.83 18.83
C ARG A 534 -7.93 -15.85 18.45
N ALA A 535 -7.28 -14.69 18.51
CA ALA A 535 -5.83 -14.56 18.36
C ALA A 535 -5.11 -15.15 19.57
N GLU A 536 -4.25 -16.14 19.34
CA GLU A 536 -3.41 -16.75 20.39
C GLU A 536 -2.03 -16.12 20.49
N SER A 537 -1.46 -15.76 19.34
CA SER A 537 -0.14 -15.14 19.25
C SER A 537 -0.08 -14.22 18.05
N SER A 538 0.70 -13.14 18.17
CA SER A 538 0.96 -12.21 17.08
C SER A 538 2.41 -11.79 17.10
N TYR A 539 3.02 -11.81 15.93
CA TYR A 539 4.43 -11.50 15.73
C TYR A 539 4.56 -10.30 14.81
N SER A 540 5.25 -9.27 15.29
CA SER A 540 5.71 -8.20 14.40
C SER A 540 6.73 -8.77 13.44
N VAL A 541 6.62 -8.41 12.17
CA VAL A 541 7.52 -8.88 11.11
C VAL A 541 8.35 -7.71 10.60
N PRO A 542 9.49 -7.96 9.92
CA PRO A 542 10.25 -6.89 9.29
C PRO A 542 9.38 -6.08 8.30
N PHE A 543 9.84 -4.90 7.90
CA PHE A 543 9.12 -4.08 6.94
C PHE A 543 9.03 -4.76 5.58
N ARG A 544 7.87 -4.67 4.92
CA ARG A 544 7.57 -5.42 3.69
C ARG A 544 7.08 -4.57 2.54
N ALA A 545 6.62 -3.36 2.78
CA ALA A 545 6.19 -2.43 1.74
C ALA A 545 6.91 -1.07 1.88
N SER A 546 6.71 -0.18 0.89
CA SER A 546 7.37 1.12 0.84
C SER A 546 7.12 1.93 2.11
N ARG A 547 8.20 2.11 2.88
CA ARG A 547 8.28 3.09 3.95
C ARG A 547 8.62 4.43 3.32
N ASN A 548 8.01 5.51 3.80
CA ASN A 548 8.64 6.81 3.62
C ASN A 548 9.91 6.84 4.47
N ILE A 549 11.06 6.59 3.83
CA ILE A 549 12.39 6.52 4.44
C ILE A 549 12.75 7.84 5.17
N ARG A 550 12.13 8.96 4.80
CA ARG A 550 12.44 10.28 5.37
C ARG A 550 11.64 10.60 6.63
N THR A 551 10.37 10.23 6.71
CA THR A 551 9.53 10.59 7.87
C THR A 551 9.65 9.59 9.02
N HIS A 552 10.15 8.37 8.78
CA HIS A 552 10.18 7.26 9.74
C HIS A 552 8.82 6.88 10.34
N THR A 553 7.75 7.61 10.01
CA THR A 553 6.38 7.40 10.45
C THR A 553 5.86 6.10 9.85
N ILE A 554 5.47 5.19 10.70
CA ILE A 554 4.56 4.12 10.30
C ILE A 554 3.24 4.82 9.95
N ASP A 555 2.75 4.65 8.74
CA ASP A 555 1.36 4.99 8.47
C ASP A 555 0.53 3.79 8.92
N LEU A 556 -0.28 3.98 9.97
CA LEU A 556 -1.19 2.92 10.44
C LEU A 556 -2.28 2.61 9.41
N ALA A 557 -2.43 3.44 8.36
CA ALA A 557 -3.32 3.22 7.23
C ALA A 557 -2.63 2.59 6.01
N ASN A 558 -1.28 2.53 5.95
CA ASN A 558 -0.62 1.81 4.86
C ASN A 558 -0.51 0.33 5.20
N ASP A 559 -1.11 -0.46 4.32
CA ASP A 559 -1.00 -1.91 4.30
C ASP A 559 0.48 -2.30 4.14
N ASN A 560 1.12 -2.73 5.24
CA ASN A 560 2.46 -3.32 5.23
C ASN A 560 2.43 -4.77 4.68
N THR A 561 1.47 -5.08 3.81
CA THR A 561 1.36 -6.34 3.08
C THR A 561 1.74 -6.06 1.63
N THR A 562 2.50 -6.96 1.03
CA THR A 562 2.88 -6.83 -0.36
C THR A 562 1.66 -7.00 -1.28
N GLN A 563 1.37 -5.96 -2.05
CA GLN A 563 0.49 -6.09 -3.22
C GLN A 563 1.26 -6.83 -4.31
N HIS A 564 0.55 -7.50 -5.23
CA HIS A 564 1.16 -8.20 -6.36
C HIS A 564 2.19 -9.28 -5.99
N THR A 565 1.82 -10.12 -5.03
CA THR A 565 2.60 -11.31 -4.64
C THR A 565 1.64 -12.45 -4.30
N PRO A 566 2.04 -13.73 -4.44
CA PRO A 566 1.28 -14.88 -3.96
C PRO A 566 0.95 -14.81 -2.46
N PRO A 567 -0.06 -15.56 -2.00
CA PRO A 567 -0.30 -15.72 -0.57
C PRO A 567 0.94 -16.26 0.14
N PRO A 568 1.23 -15.79 1.37
CA PRO A 568 2.27 -16.39 2.19
C PRO A 568 2.07 -17.89 2.35
N LEU A 569 3.15 -18.64 2.51
CA LEU A 569 3.08 -20.07 2.79
C LEU A 569 4.02 -20.44 3.93
N GLY A 570 3.77 -21.58 4.58
CA GLY A 570 4.61 -22.01 5.70
C GLY A 570 4.62 -23.52 5.90
N SER A 571 5.59 -23.97 6.69
CA SER A 571 5.70 -25.37 7.13
C SER A 571 5.51 -25.46 8.64
N SER A 572 4.52 -26.25 9.05
CA SER A 572 4.27 -26.55 10.46
C SER A 572 5.36 -27.44 11.06
N GLU A 573 5.91 -28.38 10.28
CA GLU A 573 6.97 -29.28 10.74
C GLU A 573 8.36 -28.62 10.79
N ALA A 574 8.68 -27.75 9.82
CA ALA A 574 9.95 -27.01 9.82
C ALA A 574 9.87 -25.65 10.56
N HIS A 575 8.70 -25.35 11.12
CA HIS A 575 8.42 -24.20 11.98
C HIS A 575 8.73 -22.83 11.35
N TRP A 576 8.37 -22.62 10.09
CA TRP A 576 8.59 -21.34 9.42
C TRP A 576 7.40 -20.89 8.57
N ILE A 577 7.24 -19.57 8.45
CA ILE A 577 6.33 -18.92 7.52
C ILE A 577 7.12 -17.94 6.64
N ALA A 578 6.91 -18.03 5.34
CA ALA A 578 7.50 -17.18 4.31
C ALA A 578 6.56 -16.00 4.01
N LEU A 579 7.02 -14.78 4.28
CA LEU A 579 6.30 -13.53 4.03
C LEU A 579 7.02 -12.71 2.97
N HIS A 580 6.34 -12.33 1.90
CA HIS A 580 6.96 -11.56 0.82
C HIS A 580 7.19 -10.10 1.23
N TYR A 581 8.21 -9.47 0.63
CA TYR A 581 8.49 -8.05 0.77
C TYR A 581 8.81 -7.42 -0.58
N GLN A 582 8.43 -6.16 -0.74
CA GLN A 582 8.78 -5.26 -1.84
C GLN A 582 9.16 -3.91 -1.25
N ILE A 583 10.46 -3.70 -1.05
CA ILE A 583 11.00 -2.53 -0.35
C ILE A 583 11.75 -1.65 -1.36
N PRO A 584 11.51 -0.33 -1.40
CA PRO A 584 12.32 0.56 -2.24
C PRO A 584 13.78 0.53 -1.79
N PHE A 585 14.68 0.22 -2.72
CA PHE A 585 16.13 0.27 -2.48
C PHE A 585 16.59 1.74 -2.44
N PRO A 586 17.56 2.15 -1.60
CA PRO A 586 17.87 3.56 -1.41
C PRO A 586 18.26 4.26 -2.72
N PRO A 587 18.02 5.59 -2.80
CA PRO A 587 17.94 6.33 -4.06
C PRO A 587 19.34 6.61 -4.62
N LEU A 588 19.93 5.61 -5.27
CA LEU A 588 21.02 5.79 -6.22
C LEU A 588 20.41 5.69 -7.63
N ASN A 589 19.85 6.81 -8.06
CA ASN A 589 19.60 7.19 -9.47
C ASN A 589 18.40 6.61 -10.23
N SER A 590 17.51 5.81 -9.63
CA SER A 590 16.22 5.49 -10.28
C SER A 590 15.06 5.52 -9.29
N LEU A 591 13.95 6.15 -9.69
CA LEU A 591 12.77 6.36 -8.84
C LEU A 591 11.89 5.10 -8.68
N ASN A 592 12.28 3.94 -9.22
CA ASN A 592 11.44 2.75 -9.34
C ASN A 592 12.14 1.42 -8.97
N GLU A 593 13.33 1.45 -8.34
CA GLU A 593 14.02 0.20 -7.98
C GLU A 593 13.56 -0.37 -6.63
N TYR A 594 12.76 -1.43 -6.70
CA TYR A 594 12.36 -2.23 -5.55
C TYR A 594 13.31 -3.42 -5.36
N ALA A 595 13.71 -3.69 -4.12
CA ALA A 595 14.19 -4.99 -3.69
C ALA A 595 12.99 -5.86 -3.34
N ILE A 596 12.93 -7.05 -3.91
CA ILE A 596 11.84 -7.99 -3.70
C ILE A 596 12.37 -9.33 -3.19
N GLY A 597 11.65 -9.96 -2.29
CA GLY A 597 12.06 -11.23 -1.71
C GLY A 597 11.09 -11.76 -0.68
N THR A 598 11.59 -12.68 0.14
CA THR A 598 10.81 -13.37 1.16
C THR A 598 11.54 -13.36 2.50
N HIS A 599 10.87 -12.92 3.56
CA HIS A 599 11.30 -13.09 4.95
C HIS A 599 10.84 -14.46 5.48
N PHE A 600 11.72 -15.15 6.19
CA PHE A 600 11.36 -16.37 6.91
C PHE A 600 11.20 -16.06 8.40
N ILE A 601 10.00 -16.26 8.92
CA ILE A 601 9.64 -16.06 10.33
C ILE A 601 9.50 -17.41 11.01
N ASP A 602 10.15 -17.57 12.16
CA ASP A 602 10.00 -18.73 13.02
C ASP A 602 8.60 -18.75 13.65
N THR A 603 7.84 -19.84 13.50
CA THR A 603 6.46 -19.91 13.99
C THR A 603 6.35 -20.15 15.51
N LEU A 604 7.42 -20.65 16.13
CA LEU A 604 7.49 -20.91 17.57
C LEU A 604 7.89 -19.67 18.36
N SER A 605 8.84 -18.89 17.83
CA SER A 605 9.41 -17.74 18.54
C SER A 605 9.07 -16.38 17.92
N GLY A 606 8.49 -16.33 16.72
CA GLY A 606 8.21 -15.09 15.99
C GLY A 606 9.46 -14.33 15.53
N LYS A 607 10.63 -14.99 15.55
CA LYS A 607 11.90 -14.37 15.18
C LYS A 607 12.11 -14.39 13.68
N TRP A 608 12.81 -13.38 13.17
CA TRP A 608 13.22 -13.31 11.79
C TRP A 608 14.46 -14.20 11.58
N ARG A 609 14.30 -15.32 10.86
CA ARG A 609 15.38 -16.27 10.59
C ARG A 609 16.38 -15.70 9.57
N PHE A 610 15.91 -15.43 8.35
CA PHE A 610 16.70 -14.82 7.28
C PHE A 610 15.78 -14.22 6.19
N SER A 611 16.37 -13.55 5.21
CA SER A 611 15.68 -13.07 4.01
C SER A 611 16.26 -13.70 2.75
N ALA A 612 15.39 -14.19 1.88
CA ALA A 612 15.73 -14.65 0.55
C ALA A 612 15.34 -13.58 -0.48
N GLU A 613 16.28 -12.72 -0.84
CA GLU A 613 16.08 -11.74 -1.92
C GLU A 613 16.03 -12.45 -3.29
N LEU A 614 15.04 -12.10 -4.11
CA LEU A 614 14.97 -12.49 -5.51
C LEU A 614 15.64 -11.40 -6.37
N LYS A 615 16.96 -11.49 -6.50
CA LYS A 615 17.77 -10.49 -7.21
C LYS A 615 17.33 -10.32 -8.66
N ASN A 616 17.33 -9.08 -9.12
CA ASN A 616 16.96 -8.68 -10.48
C ASN A 616 15.52 -9.06 -10.87
N ALA A 617 14.59 -9.09 -9.91
CA ALA A 617 13.17 -9.29 -10.17
C ALA A 617 12.33 -8.05 -9.83
N ASP A 618 11.22 -7.88 -10.56
CA ASP A 618 10.21 -6.83 -10.36
C ASP A 618 9.02 -7.30 -9.52
N SER A 619 8.69 -8.60 -9.56
CA SER A 619 7.58 -9.24 -8.87
C SER A 619 7.98 -10.63 -8.35
N ILE A 620 7.17 -11.20 -7.47
CA ILE A 620 7.17 -12.64 -7.17
C ILE A 620 5.81 -13.12 -7.65
N ASP A 621 5.77 -14.04 -8.61
CA ASP A 621 4.54 -14.50 -9.26
C ASP A 621 4.06 -15.85 -8.70
N ALA A 622 5.01 -16.65 -8.19
CA ALA A 622 4.73 -17.97 -7.66
C ALA A 622 5.73 -18.37 -6.57
N THR A 623 5.24 -19.12 -5.58
CA THR A 623 6.08 -19.72 -4.53
C THR A 623 5.64 -21.15 -4.25
N ALA A 624 6.57 -21.98 -3.80
CA ALA A 624 6.29 -23.37 -3.49
C ALA A 624 7.15 -23.85 -2.33
N ARG A 625 6.62 -24.78 -1.53
CA ARG A 625 7.40 -25.51 -0.54
C ARG A 625 7.32 -27.01 -0.75
N SER A 626 8.40 -27.69 -0.39
CA SER A 626 8.40 -29.15 -0.29
C SER A 626 7.54 -29.62 0.88
N ALA A 627 7.30 -30.93 0.96
CA ALA A 627 6.28 -31.49 1.83
C ALA A 627 6.47 -31.17 3.31
N HIS A 628 7.68 -31.33 3.83
CA HIS A 628 8.05 -31.00 5.20
C HIS A 628 8.63 -29.57 5.31
N GLY A 629 8.71 -28.85 4.20
CA GLY A 629 9.24 -27.49 4.15
C GLY A 629 10.75 -27.41 4.32
N ARG A 630 11.49 -28.48 3.99
CA ARG A 630 12.94 -28.42 3.89
C ARG A 630 13.37 -27.42 2.81
N PHE A 631 12.66 -27.42 1.68
CA PHE A 631 12.93 -26.57 0.53
C PHE A 631 11.83 -25.56 0.29
N TYR A 632 12.24 -24.37 -0.13
CA TYR A 632 11.37 -23.29 -0.58
C TYR A 632 11.83 -22.81 -1.95
N ALA A 633 10.90 -22.58 -2.85
CA ALA A 633 11.14 -21.99 -4.16
C ALA A 633 10.34 -20.70 -4.31
N GLN A 634 10.96 -19.68 -4.89
CA GLN A 634 10.30 -18.45 -5.32
C GLN A 634 10.64 -18.17 -6.77
N ALA A 635 9.65 -17.72 -7.53
CA ALA A 635 9.78 -17.35 -8.92
C ALA A 635 9.14 -15.99 -9.18
N GLY A 636 9.72 -15.21 -10.08
CA GLY A 636 9.25 -13.85 -10.35
C GLY A 636 9.77 -13.26 -11.66
N CYS A 637 9.12 -12.20 -12.13
CA CYS A 637 9.52 -11.50 -13.34
C CYS A 637 10.92 -10.89 -13.23
N GLN A 638 11.79 -11.18 -14.18
CA GLN A 638 13.10 -10.55 -14.28
C GLN A 638 13.00 -9.10 -14.76
N LYS A 639 13.92 -8.25 -14.27
CA LYS A 639 14.14 -6.85 -14.67
C LYS A 639 14.88 -6.72 -16.00
N PRO A 640 14.44 -5.81 -16.90
CA PRO A 640 13.14 -5.14 -16.90
C PRO A 640 11.99 -6.13 -17.14
N ALA A 641 10.82 -5.88 -16.55
CA ALA A 641 9.63 -6.74 -16.63
C ALA A 641 9.42 -7.38 -18.00
N GLY A 642 9.16 -8.70 -18.00
CA GLY A 642 8.87 -9.48 -19.21
C GLY A 642 10.10 -10.07 -19.92
N THR A 643 11.32 -9.88 -19.39
CA THR A 643 12.56 -10.45 -19.96
C THR A 643 12.78 -11.93 -19.66
N GLY A 644 12.05 -12.48 -18.68
CA GLY A 644 12.11 -13.87 -18.28
C GLY A 644 11.60 -14.05 -16.86
N THR A 645 11.66 -15.28 -16.37
CA THR A 645 11.35 -15.61 -14.96
C THR A 645 12.64 -16.01 -14.24
N LYS A 646 12.90 -15.38 -13.10
CA LYS A 646 13.98 -15.74 -12.18
C LYS A 646 13.42 -16.72 -11.15
N ILE A 647 14.13 -17.82 -10.89
CA ILE A 647 13.76 -18.80 -9.86
C ILE A 647 14.93 -19.03 -8.93
N ASP A 648 14.67 -18.98 -7.62
CA ASP A 648 15.62 -19.41 -6.61
C ASP A 648 15.01 -20.53 -5.75
N ILE A 649 15.81 -21.55 -5.45
CA ILE A 649 15.48 -22.66 -4.55
C ILE A 649 16.39 -22.58 -3.32
N TRP A 650 15.81 -22.66 -2.14
CA TRP A 650 16.48 -22.49 -0.85
C TRP A 650 16.27 -23.71 0.05
N GLU A 651 17.32 -24.13 0.74
CA GLU A 651 17.22 -24.96 1.94
C GLU A 651 17.06 -24.02 3.14
N VAL A 652 15.86 -24.06 3.74
CA VAL A 652 15.40 -23.01 4.66
C VAL A 652 16.16 -23.06 5.99
N ALA A 653 16.39 -24.27 6.52
CA ALA A 653 17.03 -24.46 7.82
C ALA A 653 18.47 -23.90 7.89
N SER A 654 19.23 -24.02 6.79
CA SER A 654 20.60 -23.54 6.70
C SER A 654 20.73 -22.20 5.98
N ALA A 655 19.61 -21.54 5.64
CA ALA A 655 19.58 -20.31 4.84
C ALA A 655 20.42 -20.38 3.56
N LYS A 656 20.46 -21.55 2.89
CA LYS A 656 21.37 -21.82 1.76
C LYS A 656 20.64 -21.86 0.43
N LYS A 657 21.13 -21.10 -0.55
CA LYS A 657 20.62 -21.16 -1.93
C LYS A 657 21.12 -22.44 -2.61
N ILE A 658 20.20 -23.32 -2.96
CA ILE A 658 20.48 -24.59 -3.64
C ILE A 658 20.57 -24.39 -5.14
N ALA A 659 19.62 -23.65 -5.70
CA ALA A 659 19.51 -23.43 -7.14
C ALA A 659 19.13 -21.99 -7.45
N SER A 660 19.57 -21.50 -8.60
CA SER A 660 19.23 -20.19 -9.13
C SER A 660 19.19 -20.31 -10.65
N LEU A 661 18.02 -20.11 -11.24
CA LEU A 661 17.75 -20.42 -12.65
C LEU A 661 17.07 -19.22 -13.32
N GLN A 662 17.25 -19.10 -14.63
CA GLN A 662 16.56 -18.12 -15.48
C GLN A 662 15.77 -18.87 -16.54
N ARG A 663 14.48 -19.09 -16.27
CA ARG A 663 13.50 -19.80 -17.11
C ARG A 663 12.11 -19.46 -16.57
N PRO A 664 11.04 -19.47 -17.37
CA PRO A 664 10.96 -19.37 -18.83
C PRO A 664 11.31 -17.98 -19.39
N LYS A 665 11.21 -17.80 -20.71
CA LYS A 665 11.54 -16.57 -21.46
C LYS A 665 10.53 -15.43 -21.21
N TYR A 666 9.36 -15.76 -20.70
CA TYR A 666 8.28 -14.83 -20.36
C TYR A 666 7.90 -15.01 -18.88
N CYS A 667 7.26 -14.01 -18.31
CA CYS A 667 6.67 -14.11 -16.97
C CYS A 667 5.30 -14.79 -16.98
N GLY A 668 4.77 -15.11 -15.80
CA GLY A 668 3.40 -15.63 -15.64
C GLY A 668 3.35 -17.15 -15.66
N LEU A 669 3.81 -17.77 -14.57
CA LEU A 669 3.73 -19.22 -14.39
C LEU A 669 2.28 -19.65 -14.12
N ALA A 670 1.78 -20.60 -14.92
CA ALA A 670 0.52 -21.31 -14.68
C ALA A 670 0.60 -22.28 -13.48
N GLY A 671 1.81 -22.64 -13.01
CA GLY A 671 2.04 -23.47 -11.84
C GLY A 671 3.49 -23.47 -11.36
N MET A 672 3.71 -23.58 -10.05
CA MET A 672 4.99 -23.99 -9.49
C MET A 672 4.79 -24.93 -8.31
N ALA A 673 5.28 -26.17 -8.39
CA ALA A 673 5.04 -27.18 -7.37
C ALA A 673 6.24 -28.09 -7.18
N PHE A 674 6.50 -28.52 -5.94
CA PHE A 674 7.37 -29.67 -5.71
C PHE A 674 6.62 -30.97 -5.99
N SER A 675 7.32 -31.95 -6.57
CA SER A 675 6.83 -33.33 -6.64
C SER A 675 6.55 -33.86 -5.24
N TRP A 676 5.63 -34.82 -5.11
CA TRP A 676 5.38 -35.48 -3.82
C TRP A 676 6.58 -36.30 -3.34
N GLN A 677 7.54 -36.62 -4.20
CA GLN A 677 8.84 -37.19 -3.82
C GLN A 677 9.83 -36.13 -3.31
N GLY A 678 9.52 -34.83 -3.47
CA GLY A 678 10.32 -33.71 -3.00
C GLY A 678 11.70 -33.58 -3.65
N ASN A 679 11.91 -34.25 -4.78
CA ASN A 679 13.19 -34.28 -5.52
C ASN A 679 13.14 -33.49 -6.84
N ILE A 680 11.96 -32.99 -7.23
CA ILE A 680 11.76 -32.24 -8.46
C ILE A 680 10.90 -31.02 -8.15
N LEU A 681 11.32 -29.84 -8.61
CA LEU A 681 10.46 -28.65 -8.72
C LEU A 681 9.94 -28.55 -10.15
N ILE A 682 8.64 -28.37 -10.32
CA ILE A 682 7.97 -28.26 -11.61
C ILE A 682 7.52 -26.82 -11.79
N LEU A 683 7.82 -26.25 -12.94
CA LEU A 683 7.45 -24.91 -13.35
C LEU A 683 6.60 -25.04 -14.61
N ALA A 684 5.33 -24.65 -14.53
CA ALA A 684 4.41 -24.76 -15.64
C ALA A 684 4.18 -23.36 -16.23
N ASP A 685 4.52 -23.20 -17.50
CA ASP A 685 4.30 -22.00 -18.32
C ASP A 685 3.16 -22.28 -19.31
N SER A 686 2.63 -21.23 -19.92
CA SER A 686 1.59 -21.24 -20.96
C SER A 686 1.76 -22.33 -22.03
N ASN A 687 2.99 -22.68 -22.41
CA ASN A 687 3.27 -23.62 -23.51
C ASN A 687 4.29 -24.74 -23.19
N LYS A 688 4.80 -24.84 -21.96
CA LYS A 688 5.81 -25.85 -21.60
C LYS A 688 5.93 -26.04 -20.10
N TRP A 689 6.46 -27.19 -19.71
CA TRP A 689 6.75 -27.51 -18.31
C TRP A 689 8.26 -27.68 -18.15
N VAL A 690 8.83 -27.04 -17.15
CA VAL A 690 10.25 -27.16 -16.80
C VAL A 690 10.34 -27.96 -15.51
N ARG A 691 10.97 -29.13 -15.57
CA ARG A 691 11.22 -30.02 -14.43
C ARG A 691 12.64 -29.82 -13.97
N VAL A 692 12.81 -29.42 -12.72
CA VAL A 692 14.08 -29.07 -12.10
C VAL A 692 14.37 -30.11 -11.03
N ARG A 693 15.21 -31.09 -11.34
CA ARG A 693 15.58 -32.16 -10.40
C ARG A 693 16.69 -31.66 -9.48
N LEU A 694 16.43 -31.74 -8.18
CA LEU A 694 17.39 -31.38 -7.13
C LEU A 694 18.59 -32.34 -7.14
N PRO A 695 19.74 -31.94 -6.59
CA PRO A 695 20.92 -32.81 -6.47
C PRO A 695 20.60 -34.11 -5.74
N ASP A 696 21.32 -35.19 -6.05
CA ASP A 696 21.09 -36.48 -5.41
C ASP A 696 21.26 -36.39 -3.88
N GLY A 697 20.34 -37.03 -3.15
CA GLY A 697 20.24 -36.94 -1.68
C GLY A 697 19.46 -35.72 -1.16
N MET A 698 19.09 -34.76 -2.02
CA MET A 698 18.20 -33.66 -1.69
C MET A 698 16.75 -34.00 -2.09
N HIS A 699 16.08 -34.74 -1.21
CA HIS A 699 14.65 -35.06 -1.32
C HIS A 699 13.90 -34.67 -0.04
N ASP A 700 12.59 -34.47 -0.18
CA ASP A 700 11.69 -34.16 0.94
C ASP A 700 10.32 -34.81 0.68
N VAL A 701 10.30 -36.15 0.79
CA VAL A 701 9.19 -37.02 0.38
C VAL A 701 7.97 -36.80 1.27
N ALA A 702 6.80 -36.57 0.64
CA ALA A 702 5.54 -36.35 1.30
C ALA A 702 5.03 -37.55 2.11
N ARG A 703 4.24 -37.23 3.15
CA ARG A 703 3.54 -38.20 4.01
C ARG A 703 2.10 -37.74 4.22
N LYS A 704 1.25 -38.60 4.80
CA LYS A 704 -0.16 -38.27 5.06
C LYS A 704 -0.37 -36.97 5.87
N SER A 705 0.59 -36.56 6.70
CA SER A 705 0.51 -35.34 7.51
C SER A 705 1.16 -34.11 6.86
N ALA A 706 1.95 -34.30 5.80
CA ALA A 706 2.81 -33.28 5.23
C ALA A 706 2.88 -33.43 3.72
N ILE A 707 2.30 -32.46 3.01
CA ILE A 707 2.16 -32.44 1.56
C ILE A 707 2.81 -31.17 0.98
N PRO A 708 3.30 -31.19 -0.27
CA PRO A 708 3.81 -29.99 -0.92
C PRO A 708 2.70 -28.94 -1.10
N VAL A 709 3.07 -27.66 -1.08
CA VAL A 709 2.13 -26.54 -1.22
C VAL A 709 2.66 -25.53 -2.23
N GLN A 710 1.76 -24.99 -3.05
CA GLN A 710 2.03 -23.93 -4.03
C GLN A 710 1.17 -22.70 -3.74
N ALA A 711 1.71 -21.51 -4.01
CA ALA A 711 1.01 -20.24 -4.00
C ALA A 711 1.27 -19.50 -5.32
N GLN A 712 0.27 -18.82 -5.85
CA GLN A 712 0.33 -18.05 -7.09
C GLN A 712 -0.42 -16.73 -6.90
N GLU A 713 0.01 -15.68 -7.60
CA GLU A 713 -0.64 -14.35 -7.61
C GLU A 713 -2.01 -14.37 -8.31
#